data_AF-M9RBD6-F1
#
_entry.id   AF-M9RBD6-F1
#
_cell.length_a   1.000
_cell.length_b   1.000
_cell.length_c   1.000
_cell.angle_alpha   90.00
_cell.angle_beta   90.00
_cell.angle_gamma   90.00
#
_symmetry.space_group_name_H-M   'P 1'
#
loop_
_entity.id
_entity.type
_entity.pdbx_description
1 polymer ?
#
loop_
_entity_poly.entity_id
_entity_poly.type
_entity_poly.pdbx_seq_one_letter_code
_entity_poly.pdbx_strand_id
1 'polypeptide(L)'
;MAMRGMMMNDDNETEDQLAKRMAKIRAGGPKKKSYTQPLGHVSVTKVTPAYVAPPAVVNPKAPIDNNKPATEEDANNFSDILGRRTEQGMAHFPFDDGIHSGFVRLGADGKPYNPSKEEILREVAGWFVKKGFKYHAVNDLQTELVKSNVSEIIGNRIRTAFPLLKAGGNTLADLLEVLMEPNLGQNNPELSFPVWSGRTVSLPSNTQKIVFVDGLAVVNIWEKPKYRDLTVAPSVFTKENPDYFDEFLRFVIPVEQDRNMFLDWLAWQLQNEHQKPKWAVMLYSQNQGTGKSVVAEVCEALFGQANATRCSVEQLLARFNKEILQHKMVIVEEVSIQKGSAKANGIKTLITDPTVTMEAKGAPSTKEPILCSFILTTNHLPTWLEESDRRFFIMNFDHEGYNNGGKEYEYFSKLGEAISEKVAKSPAAIKALYNALLARDLSDFNPMSLNVQKYSTQIMKDLRQLSPDVVKQNLEELFENNGIHFIPQDLAVKLVKTFAKREANAVTHLFSEMGWKQKKVAWNKGAQKRCWYKQVDNPPAKGEVCTGGAGSSDGAESTWEPIWSQLERIAKVLHNEDGKDYQITVHDEVKPNSSEKLIDSIKEGSRRSDSEGLPKDKVDPMQAFGKGNPLANENIDDSLVGIRNTDDDPEPSPKPASEPDDMEDPDF
;
A
#
# COMPACT_ATOMS: atom_id res chain seq x y z
N MET A 1 35.00 37.54 -5.64
CA MET A 1 36.14 38.29 -6.20
C MET A 1 37.31 38.10 -5.25
N ALA A 2 38.38 37.44 -5.71
CA ALA A 2 39.59 36.95 -5.00
C ALA A 2 39.70 35.41 -4.94
N MET A 3 39.69 34.77 -6.12
CA MET A 3 40.29 33.45 -6.42
C MET A 3 40.01 33.12 -7.90
N ARG A 4 40.37 34.05 -8.78
CA ARG A 4 40.30 33.85 -10.24
C ARG A 4 41.48 34.60 -10.83
N GLY A 5 42.62 33.92 -10.92
CA GLY A 5 43.86 34.51 -11.39
C GLY A 5 45.07 33.77 -10.83
N MET A 6 45.28 32.53 -11.29
CA MET A 6 46.58 31.85 -11.36
C MET A 6 46.37 30.41 -11.82
N MET A 7 46.04 30.24 -13.10
CA MET A 7 46.29 28.99 -13.82
C MET A 7 46.50 29.35 -15.28
N MET A 8 47.74 29.74 -15.60
CA MET A 8 48.45 29.47 -16.85
C MET A 8 49.92 29.83 -16.62
N ASN A 9 50.75 28.79 -16.48
CA ASN A 9 52.06 28.64 -17.12
C ASN A 9 52.67 27.32 -16.62
N ASP A 10 52.99 26.45 -17.58
CA ASP A 10 53.80 25.26 -17.42
C ASP A 10 55.16 25.59 -16.81
N ASP A 11 55.64 24.75 -15.89
CA ASP A 11 57.04 24.34 -15.78
C ASP A 11 57.12 23.12 -14.83
N ASN A 12 57.77 22.06 -15.30
CA ASN A 12 57.99 20.79 -14.59
C ASN A 12 58.64 21.01 -13.21
N GLU A 13 57.86 20.98 -12.13
CA GLU A 13 58.38 20.93 -10.76
C GLU A 13 59.04 19.56 -10.55
N THR A 14 60.37 19.55 -10.42
CA THR A 14 61.13 18.31 -10.18
C THR A 14 60.85 17.76 -8.77
N GLU A 15 60.96 16.44 -8.60
CA GLU A 15 60.68 15.73 -7.33
C GLU A 15 61.43 16.35 -6.12
N ASP A 16 62.63 16.89 -6.37
CA ASP A 16 63.47 17.55 -5.38
C ASP A 16 62.95 18.95 -4.97
N GLN A 17 62.29 19.67 -5.88
CA GLN A 17 61.63 20.95 -5.61
C GLN A 17 60.35 20.74 -4.78
N LEU A 18 59.58 19.70 -5.10
CA LEU A 18 58.42 19.29 -4.32
C LEU A 18 58.82 18.86 -2.89
N ALA A 19 59.90 18.09 -2.75
CA ALA A 19 60.43 17.65 -1.46
C ALA A 19 60.87 18.84 -0.58
N LYS A 20 61.56 19.83 -1.16
CA LYS A 20 61.98 21.06 -0.46
C LYS A 20 60.78 21.92 -0.04
N ARG A 21 59.73 22.00 -0.86
CA ARG A 21 58.49 22.71 -0.54
C ARG A 21 57.72 22.02 0.60
N MET A 22 57.64 20.69 0.58
CA MET A 22 57.02 19.90 1.64
C MET A 22 57.79 19.97 2.96
N ALA A 23 59.12 20.06 2.92
CA ALA A 23 59.96 20.29 4.10
C ALA A 23 59.73 21.68 4.73
N LYS A 24 59.52 22.71 3.90
CA LYS A 24 59.24 24.09 4.35
C LYS A 24 57.87 24.23 5.02
N ILE A 25 56.88 23.45 4.59
CA ILE A 25 55.55 23.37 5.21
C ILE A 25 55.62 22.63 6.56
N ARG A 26 56.45 21.57 6.67
CA ARG A 26 56.69 20.87 7.95
C ARG A 26 57.40 21.72 9.00
N ALA A 27 58.19 22.71 8.60
CA ALA A 27 58.88 23.64 9.52
C ALA A 27 57.99 24.80 10.04
N GLY A 28 56.78 24.99 9.49
CA GLY A 28 55.90 26.13 9.77
C GLY A 28 54.71 25.85 10.70
N GLY A 29 54.83 24.90 11.64
CA GLY A 29 53.77 24.59 12.61
C GLY A 29 53.54 25.69 13.67
N PRO A 30 52.30 25.88 14.18
CA PRO A 30 51.93 27.03 15.00
C PRO A 30 52.55 26.99 16.40
N LYS A 31 53.07 28.14 16.86
CA LYS A 31 53.57 28.34 18.23
C LYS A 31 52.43 28.17 19.25
N LYS A 32 52.57 27.23 20.20
CA LYS A 32 51.69 27.09 21.37
C LYS A 32 51.74 28.37 22.21
N LYS A 33 50.62 29.11 22.30
CA LYS A 33 50.41 30.11 23.36
C LYS A 33 49.88 29.39 24.59
N SER A 34 50.65 29.41 25.67
CA SER A 34 50.18 29.06 27.01
C SER A 34 49.31 30.20 27.55
N TYR A 35 48.05 29.90 27.88
CA TYR A 35 47.23 30.77 28.72
C TYR A 35 47.02 30.07 30.06
N THR A 36 47.71 30.56 31.08
CA THR A 36 47.37 30.36 32.49
C THR A 36 46.58 31.58 32.94
N GLN A 37 45.34 31.39 33.42
CA GLN A 37 44.68 32.34 34.31
C GLN A 37 43.93 31.59 35.43
N PRO A 38 43.86 32.16 36.65
CA PRO A 38 43.29 31.51 37.82
C PRO A 38 41.77 31.74 37.90
N LEU A 39 41.02 30.72 38.30
CA LEU A 39 39.59 30.83 38.61
C LEU A 39 39.39 31.44 40.01
N GLY A 40 38.73 32.59 40.04
CA GLY A 40 38.30 33.26 41.27
C GLY A 40 37.11 32.57 41.94
N HIS A 41 37.13 32.58 43.27
CA HIS A 41 36.04 32.17 44.14
C HIS A 41 34.80 33.08 43.95
N VAL A 42 33.63 32.48 43.79
CA VAL A 42 32.34 33.12 44.08
C VAL A 42 31.53 32.19 44.98
N SER A 43 31.26 32.66 46.19
CA SER A 43 30.43 32.03 47.20
C SER A 43 28.96 32.22 46.85
N VAL A 44 28.18 31.13 46.79
CA VAL A 44 26.71 31.20 46.74
C VAL A 44 26.13 30.42 47.92
N THR A 45 25.28 31.11 48.65
CA THR A 45 24.66 30.79 49.94
C THR A 45 23.70 29.60 49.83
N LYS A 46 23.75 28.69 50.82
CA LYS A 46 22.88 27.52 50.95
C LYS A 46 21.43 27.93 51.24
N VAL A 47 20.49 27.35 50.48
CA VAL A 47 19.11 27.13 50.94
C VAL A 47 18.83 25.64 50.79
N THR A 48 18.63 24.95 51.91
CA THR A 48 18.27 23.53 52.01
C THR A 48 16.75 23.38 52.11
N PRO A 49 16.10 22.58 51.24
CA PRO A 49 14.90 21.84 51.60
C PRO A 49 15.28 20.42 52.08
N ALA A 50 14.44 19.88 52.98
CA ALA A 50 14.69 18.68 53.76
C ALA A 50 15.02 17.43 52.93
N TYR A 51 16.17 16.82 53.23
CA TYR A 51 16.59 15.51 52.74
C TYR A 51 16.04 14.44 53.69
N VAL A 52 15.13 13.60 53.21
CA VAL A 52 14.82 12.30 53.83
C VAL A 52 15.97 11.38 53.44
N ALA A 53 16.68 10.85 54.44
CA ALA A 53 17.81 9.97 54.22
C ALA A 53 17.39 8.73 53.42
N PRO A 54 18.05 8.39 52.30
CA PRO A 54 17.92 7.07 51.71
C PRO A 54 18.47 6.03 52.71
N PRO A 55 17.90 4.82 52.74
CA PRO A 55 18.38 3.76 53.61
C PRO A 55 19.86 3.50 53.34
N ALA A 56 20.58 3.18 54.41
CA ALA A 56 22.03 3.01 54.43
C ALA A 56 22.54 2.21 53.23
N VAL A 57 23.58 2.74 52.59
CA VAL A 57 24.39 2.04 51.59
C VAL A 57 24.89 0.75 52.24
N VAL A 58 24.33 -0.39 51.82
CA VAL A 58 24.90 -1.70 52.10
C VAL A 58 26.22 -1.74 51.32
N ASN A 59 27.34 -1.77 52.04
CA ASN A 59 28.66 -2.02 51.46
C ASN A 59 28.57 -3.21 50.49
N PRO A 60 29.22 -3.17 49.32
CA PRO A 60 29.23 -4.29 48.40
C PRO A 60 29.78 -5.51 49.15
N LYS A 61 28.91 -6.51 49.35
CA LYS A 61 29.33 -7.82 49.86
C LYS A 61 30.44 -8.33 48.93
N ALA A 62 31.50 -8.85 49.54
CA ALA A 62 32.63 -9.50 48.90
C ALA A 62 32.19 -10.48 47.79
N PRO A 63 33.07 -10.80 46.82
CA PRO A 63 32.79 -11.79 45.78
C PRO A 63 32.18 -13.04 46.42
N ILE A 64 31.10 -13.55 45.81
CA ILE A 64 30.37 -14.74 46.26
C ILE A 64 31.41 -15.83 46.55
N ASP A 65 31.48 -16.25 47.81
CA ASP A 65 32.33 -17.35 48.23
C ASP A 65 31.77 -18.63 47.61
N ASN A 66 32.40 -19.09 46.53
CA ASN A 66 32.00 -20.28 45.76
C ASN A 66 31.96 -21.59 46.60
N ASN A 67 32.34 -21.54 47.88
CA ASN A 67 32.30 -22.67 48.82
C ASN A 67 31.15 -22.61 49.84
N LYS A 68 30.23 -21.64 49.78
CA LYS A 68 28.98 -21.65 50.57
C LYS A 68 27.75 -21.88 49.68
N PRO A 69 26.78 -22.72 50.10
CA PRO A 69 25.52 -22.85 49.39
C PRO A 69 24.79 -21.50 49.41
N ALA A 70 24.37 -21.04 48.22
CA ALA A 70 23.63 -19.78 48.05
C ALA A 70 22.35 -19.80 48.89
N THR A 71 22.03 -18.68 49.56
CA THR A 71 20.78 -18.55 50.29
C THR A 71 19.61 -18.28 49.34
N GLU A 72 18.38 -18.51 49.79
CA GLU A 72 17.16 -18.17 49.02
C GLU A 72 17.09 -16.67 48.71
N GLU A 73 17.59 -15.82 49.60
CA GLU A 73 17.72 -14.37 49.40
C GLU A 73 18.73 -14.03 48.30
N ASP A 74 19.87 -14.72 48.25
CA ASP A 74 20.88 -14.53 47.19
C ASP A 74 20.33 -14.95 45.81
N ALA A 75 19.55 -16.03 45.76
CA ALA A 75 18.91 -16.51 44.54
C ALA A 75 17.83 -15.55 44.02
N ASN A 76 16.98 -15.03 44.90
CA ASN A 76 15.95 -14.04 44.55
C ASN A 76 16.59 -12.74 44.06
N ASN A 77 17.62 -12.24 44.76
CA ASN A 77 18.33 -11.04 44.35
C ASN A 77 19.04 -11.20 42.99
N PHE A 78 19.66 -12.37 42.73
CA PHE A 78 20.22 -12.67 41.40
C PHE A 78 19.14 -12.64 40.31
N SER A 79 18.00 -13.28 40.56
CA SER A 79 16.87 -13.34 39.63
C SER A 79 16.30 -11.96 39.34
N ASP A 80 16.10 -11.12 40.36
CA ASP A 80 15.55 -9.77 40.21
C ASP A 80 16.51 -8.85 39.43
N ILE A 81 17.81 -8.89 39.76
CA ILE A 81 18.83 -8.11 39.06
C ILE A 81 18.96 -8.56 37.61
N LEU A 82 18.99 -9.88 37.36
CA LEU A 82 19.07 -10.42 36.01
C LEU A 82 17.80 -10.14 35.21
N GLY A 83 16.62 -10.23 35.83
CA GLY A 83 15.33 -9.89 35.24
C GLY A 83 15.32 -8.44 34.76
N ARG A 84 15.63 -7.50 35.65
CA ARG A 84 15.78 -6.07 35.30
C ARG A 84 16.80 -5.85 34.18
N ARG A 85 17.97 -6.50 34.23
CA ARG A 85 19.00 -6.38 33.19
C ARG A 85 18.56 -6.98 31.86
N THR A 86 17.76 -8.03 31.88
CA THR A 86 17.15 -8.64 30.69
C THR A 86 16.19 -7.66 30.03
N GLU A 87 15.30 -7.04 30.81
CA GLU A 87 14.39 -5.99 30.32
C GLU A 87 15.14 -4.77 29.76
N GLN A 88 16.30 -4.45 30.32
CA GLN A 88 17.19 -3.38 29.83
C GLN A 88 18.05 -3.78 28.62
N GLY A 89 18.03 -5.05 28.19
CA GLY A 89 18.92 -5.55 27.14
C GLY A 89 20.39 -5.69 27.55
N MET A 90 20.69 -5.65 28.85
CA MET A 90 22.03 -5.75 29.43
C MET A 90 22.32 -7.10 30.09
N ALA A 91 21.46 -8.11 29.91
CA ALA A 91 21.63 -9.44 30.50
C ALA A 91 22.95 -10.14 30.10
N HIS A 92 23.53 -9.79 28.95
CA HIS A 92 24.80 -10.38 28.48
C HIS A 92 26.01 -9.51 28.81
N PHE A 93 25.82 -8.30 29.37
CA PHE A 93 26.94 -7.42 29.68
C PHE A 93 27.70 -7.95 30.91
N PRO A 94 29.04 -8.08 30.85
CA PRO A 94 29.83 -8.62 31.94
C PRO A 94 30.06 -7.55 33.02
N PHE A 95 29.08 -7.35 33.90
CA PHE A 95 29.20 -6.46 35.06
C PHE A 95 30.20 -7.03 36.09
N ASP A 96 30.85 -6.13 36.83
CA ASP A 96 31.84 -6.49 37.86
C ASP A 96 31.23 -7.30 39.03
N ASP A 97 29.91 -7.22 39.22
CA ASP A 97 29.19 -8.00 40.23
C ASP A 97 28.94 -9.46 39.83
N GLY A 98 29.30 -9.85 38.59
CA GLY A 98 29.14 -11.22 38.08
C GLY A 98 27.70 -11.63 37.77
N ILE A 99 26.71 -10.75 37.93
CA ILE A 99 25.30 -11.07 37.69
C ILE A 99 24.95 -10.79 36.22
N HIS A 100 25.19 -11.79 35.38
CA HIS A 100 24.80 -11.77 33.99
C HIS A 100 24.30 -13.17 33.58
N SER A 101 23.69 -13.26 32.41
CA SER A 101 23.06 -14.48 31.91
C SER A 101 24.01 -15.68 31.70
N GLY A 102 25.33 -15.47 31.77
CA GLY A 102 26.34 -16.51 31.55
C GLY A 102 26.42 -17.09 30.13
N PHE A 103 25.49 -16.77 29.22
CA PHE A 103 25.52 -17.25 27.84
C PHE A 103 26.70 -16.64 27.09
N VAL A 104 27.49 -17.51 26.46
CA VAL A 104 28.62 -17.14 25.61
C VAL A 104 28.38 -17.73 24.22
N ARG A 105 28.69 -16.94 23.18
CA ARG A 105 28.69 -17.44 21.79
C ARG A 105 29.65 -18.63 21.70
N LEU A 106 29.27 -19.70 21.02
CA LEU A 106 30.16 -20.85 20.78
C LEU A 106 30.76 -20.76 19.37
N GLY A 107 32.00 -21.25 19.24
CA GLY A 107 32.63 -21.49 17.94
C GLY A 107 32.10 -22.78 17.28
N ALA A 108 32.54 -23.03 16.06
CA ALA A 108 32.19 -24.25 15.32
C ALA A 108 32.68 -25.54 16.01
N ASP A 109 33.68 -25.42 16.88
CA ASP A 109 34.23 -26.51 17.70
C ASP A 109 33.45 -26.75 19.01
N GLY A 110 32.34 -26.03 19.22
CA GLY A 110 31.52 -26.12 20.42
C GLY A 110 32.14 -25.47 21.66
N LYS A 111 33.31 -24.83 21.55
CA LYS A 111 33.95 -24.12 22.65
C LYS A 111 33.50 -22.67 22.70
N PRO A 112 33.64 -21.98 23.85
CA PRO A 112 33.42 -20.54 23.92
C PRO A 112 34.19 -19.79 22.83
N TYR A 113 33.47 -18.96 22.08
CA TYR A 113 33.98 -18.23 20.94
C TYR A 113 35.04 -17.22 21.41
N ASN A 114 36.27 -17.43 20.95
CA ASN A 114 37.43 -16.60 21.27
C ASN A 114 38.18 -16.26 19.97
N PRO A 115 37.67 -15.30 19.19
CA PRO A 115 38.21 -14.98 17.88
C PRO A 115 39.56 -14.25 17.98
N SER A 116 40.30 -14.29 16.87
CA SER A 116 41.51 -13.50 16.68
C SER A 116 41.22 -11.99 16.65
N LYS A 117 42.24 -11.17 16.87
CA LYS A 117 42.11 -9.70 16.77
C LYS A 117 41.62 -9.24 15.39
N GLU A 118 42.05 -9.92 14.34
CA GLU A 118 41.65 -9.60 12.95
C GLU A 118 40.17 -9.92 12.70
N GLU A 119 39.67 -11.04 13.22
CA GLU A 119 38.25 -11.38 13.15
C GLU A 119 37.39 -10.38 13.93
N ILE A 120 37.85 -9.93 15.09
CA ILE A 120 37.17 -8.86 15.86
C ILE A 120 37.14 -7.57 15.04
N LEU A 121 38.27 -7.17 14.43
CA LEU A 121 38.33 -5.99 13.57
C LEU A 121 37.32 -6.09 12.42
N ARG A 122 37.27 -7.23 11.72
CA ARG A 122 36.32 -7.45 10.62
C ARG A 122 34.86 -7.38 11.08
N GLU A 123 34.54 -7.99 12.22
CA GLU A 123 33.17 -7.96 12.77
C GLU A 123 32.78 -6.53 13.19
N VAL A 124 33.67 -5.82 13.88
CA VAL A 124 33.42 -4.46 14.38
C VAL A 124 33.40 -3.43 13.24
N ALA A 125 34.24 -3.57 12.22
CA ALA A 125 34.26 -2.70 11.04
C ALA A 125 32.90 -2.70 10.32
N GLY A 126 32.14 -3.80 10.39
CA GLY A 126 30.78 -3.91 9.89
C GLY A 126 29.72 -3.14 10.68
N TRP A 127 30.03 -2.58 11.85
CA TRP A 127 29.04 -1.92 12.72
C TRP A 127 28.82 -0.44 12.39
N PHE A 128 29.82 0.23 11.83
CA PHE A 128 29.78 1.67 11.59
C PHE A 128 30.36 2.04 10.23
N VAL A 129 29.89 3.17 9.71
CA VAL A 129 30.45 3.84 8.53
C VAL A 129 30.72 5.30 8.85
N LYS A 130 31.64 5.95 8.13
CA LYS A 130 32.01 7.36 8.39
C LYS A 130 31.64 8.29 7.25
N LYS A 131 31.11 9.47 7.55
CA LYS A 131 30.80 10.53 6.58
C LYS A 131 31.30 11.86 7.13
N GLY A 132 32.25 12.49 6.43
CA GLY A 132 32.97 13.64 6.98
C GLY A 132 33.71 13.28 8.27
N PHE A 133 33.47 14.04 9.35
CA PHE A 133 34.04 13.78 10.69
C PHE A 133 33.09 13.04 11.64
N LYS A 134 32.00 12.48 11.09
CA LYS A 134 30.95 11.79 11.84
C LYS A 134 30.92 10.31 11.49
N TYR A 135 30.36 9.53 12.40
CA TYR A 135 30.15 8.10 12.26
C TYR A 135 28.66 7.80 12.36
N HIS A 136 28.21 6.76 11.68
CA HIS A 136 26.83 6.31 11.65
C HIS A 136 26.81 4.81 11.89
N ALA A 137 25.89 4.32 12.73
CA ALA A 137 25.70 2.90 12.91
C ALA A 137 24.99 2.34 11.67
N VAL A 138 25.39 1.15 11.17
CA VAL A 138 24.79 0.59 9.94
C VAL A 138 23.29 0.30 10.06
N ASN A 139 22.79 0.15 11.30
CA ASN A 139 21.37 -0.08 11.59
C ASN A 139 20.64 1.20 12.02
N ASP A 140 21.34 2.33 12.15
CA ASP A 140 20.77 3.66 12.43
C ASP A 140 21.65 4.73 11.75
N LEU A 141 21.32 4.99 10.49
CA LEU A 141 22.08 5.92 9.65
C LEU A 141 21.69 7.38 9.89
N GLN A 142 20.59 7.63 10.61
CA GLN A 142 20.10 8.99 10.88
C GLN A 142 20.86 9.63 12.04
N THR A 143 21.36 8.83 12.98
CA THR A 143 22.13 9.32 14.13
C THR A 143 23.59 9.62 13.76
N GLU A 144 24.00 10.88 13.92
CA GLU A 144 25.39 11.30 13.79
C GLU A 144 26.15 11.14 15.11
N LEU A 145 27.20 10.32 15.11
CA LEU A 145 28.06 10.07 16.27
C LEU A 145 29.44 10.69 16.10
N VAL A 146 30.06 11.08 17.21
CA VAL A 146 31.46 11.53 17.27
C VAL A 146 32.36 10.42 17.82
N LYS A 147 33.67 10.56 17.61
CA LYS A 147 34.70 9.56 17.97
C LYS A 147 34.57 9.04 19.41
N SER A 148 34.32 9.91 20.40
CA SER A 148 34.18 9.52 21.80
C SER A 148 32.98 8.60 22.05
N ASN A 149 31.81 8.94 21.49
CA ASN A 149 30.62 8.11 21.62
C ASN A 149 30.77 6.76 20.93
N VAL A 150 31.36 6.74 19.73
CA VAL A 150 31.61 5.49 19.00
C VAL A 150 32.58 4.59 19.78
N SER A 151 33.64 5.17 20.37
CA SER A 151 34.61 4.43 21.19
C SER A 151 33.95 3.78 22.41
N GLU A 152 33.06 4.50 23.09
CA GLU A 152 32.28 3.99 24.22
C GLU A 152 31.35 2.84 23.79
N ILE A 153 30.61 3.02 22.69
CA ILE A 153 29.69 1.99 22.16
C ILE A 153 30.46 0.72 21.78
N ILE A 154 31.59 0.86 21.09
CA ILE A 154 32.45 -0.27 20.69
C ILE A 154 32.98 -0.98 21.93
N GLY A 155 33.50 -0.24 22.92
CA GLY A 155 34.01 -0.82 24.16
C GLY A 155 32.94 -1.63 24.92
N ASN A 156 31.70 -1.15 24.94
CA ASN A 156 30.59 -1.89 25.54
C ASN A 156 30.22 -3.14 24.72
N ARG A 157 30.06 -3.00 23.41
CA ARG A 157 29.68 -4.11 22.53
C ARG A 157 30.74 -5.20 22.44
N ILE A 158 32.03 -4.85 22.40
CA ILE A 158 33.14 -5.82 22.42
C ILE A 158 33.14 -6.63 23.71
N ARG A 159 32.93 -5.97 24.87
CA ARG A 159 32.84 -6.68 26.16
C ARG A 159 31.69 -7.68 26.20
N THR A 160 30.55 -7.33 25.61
CA THR A 160 29.40 -8.22 25.51
C THR A 160 29.60 -9.34 24.48
N ALA A 161 30.15 -9.04 23.31
CA ALA A 161 30.30 -10.00 22.20
C ALA A 161 31.49 -10.95 22.37
N PHE A 162 32.56 -10.49 23.01
CA PHE A 162 33.83 -11.21 23.18
C PHE A 162 34.29 -11.20 24.65
N PRO A 163 33.51 -11.80 25.58
CA PRO A 163 33.81 -11.75 27.01
C PRO A 163 35.14 -12.43 27.39
N LEU A 164 35.68 -13.30 26.53
CA LEU A 164 36.95 -13.98 26.72
C LEU A 164 38.18 -13.20 26.23
N LEU A 165 37.97 -12.05 25.58
CA LEU A 165 39.07 -11.21 25.11
C LEU A 165 39.88 -10.71 26.32
N LYS A 166 41.05 -11.31 26.53
CA LYS A 166 41.97 -10.89 27.60
C LYS A 166 42.47 -9.48 27.32
N ALA A 167 42.02 -8.52 28.13
CA ALA A 167 42.46 -7.13 28.08
C ALA A 167 43.93 -7.00 28.55
N GLY A 168 44.88 -7.34 27.68
CA GLY A 168 46.24 -6.79 27.80
C GLY A 168 46.16 -5.28 27.60
N GLY A 169 46.89 -4.50 28.40
CA GLY A 169 46.60 -3.10 28.78
C GLY A 169 46.27 -2.05 27.72
N ASN A 170 46.42 -2.34 26.41
CA ASN A 170 46.03 -1.45 25.31
C ASN A 170 45.20 -2.12 24.18
N THR A 171 44.71 -3.35 24.34
CA THR A 171 44.06 -4.11 23.24
C THR A 171 42.88 -3.37 22.60
N LEU A 172 42.01 -2.73 23.39
CA LEU A 172 40.90 -1.95 22.85
C LEU A 172 41.37 -0.67 22.14
N ALA A 173 42.42 -0.02 22.67
CA ALA A 173 42.99 1.17 22.06
C ALA A 173 43.60 0.85 20.69
N ASP A 174 44.35 -0.25 20.59
CA ASP A 174 44.94 -0.73 19.33
C ASP A 174 43.84 -1.03 18.29
N LEU A 175 42.74 -1.69 18.70
CA LEU A 175 41.61 -1.97 17.81
C LEU A 175 40.94 -0.67 17.32
N LEU A 176 40.71 0.29 18.22
CA LEU A 176 40.09 1.58 17.88
C LEU A 176 40.97 2.40 16.93
N GLU A 177 42.28 2.36 17.11
CA GLU A 177 43.24 3.01 16.20
C GLU A 177 43.10 2.46 14.78
N VAL A 178 43.13 1.14 14.62
CA VAL A 178 42.96 0.49 13.30
C VAL A 178 41.59 0.79 12.69
N LEU A 179 40.52 0.74 13.50
CA LEU A 179 39.16 0.95 13.02
C LEU A 179 38.91 2.39 12.52
N MET A 180 39.42 3.38 13.24
CA MET A 180 39.08 4.79 13.00
C MET A 180 40.14 5.51 12.14
N GLU A 181 41.40 5.12 12.28
CA GLU A 181 42.56 5.81 11.70
C GLU A 181 43.45 4.82 10.91
N PRO A 182 42.91 4.19 9.84
CA PRO A 182 43.67 3.19 9.08
C PRO A 182 44.89 3.81 8.39
N ASN A 183 46.01 3.09 8.43
CA ASN A 183 47.22 3.47 7.71
C ASN A 183 47.02 3.34 6.20
N LEU A 184 47.04 4.46 5.47
CA LEU A 184 46.78 4.51 4.03
C LEU A 184 47.68 3.61 3.19
N GLY A 185 48.92 3.33 3.62
CA GLY A 185 49.86 2.47 2.89
C GLY A 185 49.60 0.97 3.05
N GLN A 186 48.79 0.56 4.02
CA GLN A 186 48.48 -0.84 4.35
C GLN A 186 46.98 -1.03 4.65
N ASN A 187 46.13 -0.16 4.10
CA ASN A 187 44.72 -0.13 4.46
C ASN A 187 43.98 -1.35 3.90
N ASN A 188 43.51 -2.22 4.79
CA ASN A 188 42.49 -3.21 4.48
C ASN A 188 41.12 -2.61 4.78
N PRO A 189 40.26 -2.35 3.77
CA PRO A 189 38.94 -1.76 3.97
C PRO A 189 37.98 -2.65 4.78
N GLU A 190 38.28 -3.94 4.95
CA GLU A 190 37.50 -4.83 5.81
C GLU A 190 37.78 -4.64 7.30
N LEU A 191 38.88 -3.97 7.66
CA LEU A 191 39.36 -3.85 9.05
C LEU A 191 39.16 -2.46 9.64
N SER A 192 38.58 -1.53 8.87
CA SER A 192 38.37 -0.14 9.30
C SER A 192 37.00 0.37 8.91
N PHE A 193 36.53 1.42 9.60
CA PHE A 193 35.26 2.07 9.26
C PHE A 193 35.37 2.73 7.89
N PRO A 194 34.60 2.25 6.90
CA PRO A 194 34.73 2.72 5.54
C PRO A 194 34.01 4.06 5.37
N VAL A 195 34.48 4.82 4.38
CA VAL A 195 33.85 6.09 4.01
C VAL A 195 32.52 5.80 3.33
N TRP A 196 31.43 6.29 3.92
CA TRP A 196 30.08 6.11 3.43
C TRP A 196 29.75 7.09 2.30
N SER A 197 29.22 6.56 1.21
CA SER A 197 28.65 7.35 0.10
C SER A 197 27.43 8.18 0.50
N GLY A 198 26.79 7.89 1.65
CA GLY A 198 25.47 8.42 1.99
C GLY A 198 24.31 7.65 1.34
N ARG A 199 24.61 6.59 0.58
CA ARG A 199 23.60 5.77 -0.11
C ARG A 199 23.30 4.49 0.66
N THR A 200 22.06 4.06 0.52
CA THR A 200 21.55 2.75 0.94
C THR A 200 21.14 1.96 -0.29
N VAL A 201 21.19 0.64 -0.18
CA VAL A 201 20.71 -0.29 -1.20
C VAL A 201 19.99 -1.45 -0.53
N SER A 202 19.05 -2.08 -1.22
CA SER A 202 18.46 -3.34 -0.79
C SER A 202 19.02 -4.44 -1.69
N LEU A 203 19.88 -5.29 -1.14
CA LEU A 203 20.49 -6.43 -1.84
C LEU A 203 20.08 -7.73 -1.14
N PRO A 204 18.92 -8.31 -1.54
CA PRO A 204 18.50 -9.60 -1.04
C PRO A 204 19.54 -10.69 -1.26
N SER A 205 19.59 -11.65 -0.33
CA SER A 205 20.57 -12.74 -0.31
C SER A 205 22.02 -12.34 -0.01
N ASN A 206 22.34 -11.05 0.00
CA ASN A 206 23.62 -10.56 0.52
C ASN A 206 23.48 -10.21 2.01
N THR A 207 24.10 -11.00 2.88
CA THR A 207 24.03 -10.78 4.33
C THR A 207 25.00 -9.71 4.83
N GLN A 208 25.89 -9.20 3.97
CA GLN A 208 26.82 -8.14 4.34
C GLN A 208 26.08 -6.81 4.41
N LYS A 209 26.22 -6.12 5.55
CA LYS A 209 25.64 -4.79 5.79
C LYS A 209 26.34 -3.68 5.04
N ILE A 210 27.61 -3.88 4.69
CA ILE A 210 28.43 -2.92 3.98
C ILE A 210 28.85 -3.53 2.65
N VAL A 211 28.62 -2.80 1.57
CA VAL A 211 29.06 -3.14 0.21
C VAL A 211 29.87 -1.98 -0.34
N PHE A 212 30.92 -2.27 -1.11
CA PHE A 212 31.77 -1.23 -1.70
C PHE A 212 31.42 -1.01 -3.17
N VAL A 213 31.23 0.27 -3.54
CA VAL A 213 31.02 0.73 -4.92
C VAL A 213 31.96 1.90 -5.15
N ASP A 214 32.85 1.79 -6.14
CA ASP A 214 33.87 2.80 -6.46
C ASP A 214 34.71 3.25 -5.25
N GLY A 215 35.04 2.31 -4.37
CA GLY A 215 35.81 2.56 -3.14
C GLY A 215 35.03 3.20 -1.99
N LEU A 216 33.74 3.52 -2.17
CA LEU A 216 32.86 4.02 -1.12
C LEU A 216 31.95 2.92 -0.58
N ALA A 217 31.67 2.97 0.73
CA ALA A 217 30.67 2.11 1.34
C ALA A 217 29.26 2.55 0.94
N VAL A 218 28.41 1.56 0.67
CA VAL A 218 26.96 1.64 0.54
C VAL A 218 26.39 0.68 1.57
N VAL A 219 25.35 1.10 2.30
CA VAL A 219 24.76 0.29 3.36
C VAL A 219 23.64 -0.56 2.78
N ASN A 220 23.76 -1.88 2.93
CA ASN A 220 22.70 -2.81 2.59
C ASN A 220 21.65 -2.82 3.71
N ILE A 221 20.45 -2.38 3.40
CA ILE A 221 19.36 -2.32 4.38
C ILE A 221 18.56 -3.62 4.44
N TRP A 222 18.73 -4.52 3.46
CA TRP A 222 18.09 -5.83 3.52
C TRP A 222 18.63 -6.63 4.71
N GLU A 223 17.74 -7.32 5.41
CA GLU A 223 18.10 -8.19 6.53
C GLU A 223 17.53 -9.58 6.35
N LYS A 224 18.36 -10.61 6.52
CA LYS A 224 17.83 -11.98 6.61
C LYS A 224 16.95 -12.08 7.86
N PRO A 225 15.65 -12.43 7.75
CA PRO A 225 14.81 -12.60 8.93
C PRO A 225 15.33 -13.72 9.83
N LYS A 226 15.43 -13.46 11.15
CA LYS A 226 16.03 -14.39 12.13
C LYS A 226 15.39 -15.78 12.14
N TYR A 227 14.07 -15.86 11.92
CA TYR A 227 13.36 -17.14 11.89
C TYR A 227 13.88 -18.08 10.79
N ARG A 228 14.53 -17.54 9.73
CA ARG A 228 15.05 -18.34 8.61
C ARG A 228 16.22 -19.24 9.00
N ASP A 229 16.89 -18.96 10.13
CA ASP A 229 17.99 -19.78 10.67
C ASP A 229 17.50 -21.02 11.44
N LEU A 230 16.20 -21.10 11.72
CA LEU A 230 15.61 -22.25 12.40
C LEU A 230 15.56 -23.47 11.46
N THR A 231 15.70 -24.66 12.03
CA THR A 231 15.50 -25.93 11.32
C THR A 231 14.10 -26.46 11.66
N VAL A 232 13.15 -26.28 10.75
CA VAL A 232 11.74 -26.66 10.93
C VAL A 232 11.24 -27.34 9.65
N ALA A 233 10.41 -28.38 9.76
CA ALA A 233 9.77 -29.00 8.60
C ALA A 233 8.81 -28.01 7.89
N PRO A 234 8.59 -28.13 6.57
CA PRO A 234 7.62 -27.30 5.86
C PRO A 234 6.18 -27.56 6.37
N SER A 235 5.35 -26.52 6.38
CA SER A 235 3.91 -26.65 6.57
C SER A 235 3.30 -27.54 5.48
N VAL A 236 2.29 -28.33 5.85
CA VAL A 236 1.59 -29.23 4.92
C VAL A 236 0.23 -28.63 4.58
N PHE A 237 0.04 -28.26 3.32
CA PHE A 237 -1.22 -27.72 2.79
C PHE A 237 -2.10 -28.87 2.28
N THR A 238 -2.80 -29.60 3.16
CA THR A 238 -3.69 -30.71 2.77
C THR A 238 -5.14 -30.45 3.13
N LYS A 239 -6.09 -31.10 2.45
CA LYS A 239 -7.52 -30.94 2.78
C LYS A 239 -7.87 -31.60 4.11
N GLU A 240 -7.15 -32.66 4.45
CA GLU A 240 -7.38 -33.53 5.59
C GLU A 240 -6.72 -32.99 6.87
N ASN A 241 -5.67 -32.18 6.76
CA ASN A 241 -5.01 -31.49 7.87
C ASN A 241 -4.43 -30.15 7.38
N PRO A 242 -5.27 -29.11 7.20
CA PRO A 242 -4.80 -27.80 6.76
C PRO A 242 -3.98 -27.13 7.86
N ASP A 243 -2.86 -26.50 7.49
CA ASP A 243 -2.20 -25.54 8.37
C ASP A 243 -3.13 -24.33 8.61
N TYR A 244 -2.96 -23.61 9.72
CA TYR A 244 -3.82 -22.49 10.13
C TYR A 244 -3.92 -21.41 9.04
N PHE A 245 -2.81 -21.16 8.32
CA PHE A 245 -2.81 -20.22 7.21
C PHE A 245 -3.56 -20.76 5.99
N ASP A 246 -3.51 -22.07 5.73
CA ASP A 246 -4.31 -22.70 4.66
C ASP A 246 -5.80 -22.62 4.96
N GLU A 247 -6.19 -22.95 6.20
CA GLU A 247 -7.57 -22.87 6.68
C GLU A 247 -8.11 -21.44 6.51
N PHE A 248 -7.34 -20.45 6.93
CA PHE A 248 -7.69 -19.05 6.75
C PHE A 248 -7.80 -18.64 5.28
N LEU A 249 -6.82 -18.99 4.44
CA LEU A 249 -6.87 -18.65 3.02
C LEU A 249 -8.06 -19.31 2.32
N ARG A 250 -8.41 -20.55 2.67
CA ARG A 250 -9.61 -21.23 2.16
C ARG A 250 -10.90 -20.52 2.54
N PHE A 251 -10.93 -19.94 3.73
CA PHE A 251 -12.06 -19.15 4.19
C PHE A 251 -12.17 -17.81 3.43
N VAL A 252 -11.08 -17.04 3.35
CA VAL A 252 -11.11 -15.70 2.74
C VAL A 252 -11.07 -15.71 1.20
N ILE A 253 -10.51 -16.75 0.59
CA ILE A 253 -10.40 -16.93 -0.86
C ILE A 253 -10.89 -18.36 -1.18
N PRO A 254 -12.21 -18.60 -1.31
CA PRO A 254 -12.75 -19.96 -1.46
C PRO A 254 -12.40 -20.63 -2.80
N VAL A 255 -12.08 -19.84 -3.83
CA VAL A 255 -11.69 -20.35 -5.16
C VAL A 255 -10.24 -20.85 -5.12
N GLU A 256 -10.05 -22.15 -5.35
CA GLU A 256 -8.73 -22.81 -5.27
C GLU A 256 -7.72 -22.27 -6.29
N GLN A 257 -8.17 -21.97 -7.51
CA GLN A 257 -7.31 -21.36 -8.55
C GLN A 257 -6.76 -19.99 -8.11
N ASP A 258 -7.60 -19.17 -7.47
CA ASP A 258 -7.22 -17.82 -7.04
C ASP A 258 -6.24 -17.89 -5.86
N ARG A 259 -6.47 -18.81 -4.91
CA ARG A 259 -5.51 -19.10 -3.83
C ARG A 259 -4.16 -19.54 -4.35
N ASN A 260 -4.15 -20.48 -5.29
CA ASN A 260 -2.91 -20.99 -5.85
C ASN A 260 -2.13 -19.90 -6.58
N MET A 261 -2.80 -19.04 -7.36
CA MET A 261 -2.15 -17.88 -7.98
C MET A 261 -1.52 -16.93 -6.97
N PHE A 262 -2.21 -16.64 -5.86
CA PHE A 262 -1.66 -15.82 -4.77
C PHE A 262 -0.45 -16.48 -4.10
N LEU A 263 -0.55 -17.78 -3.77
CA LEU A 263 0.53 -18.54 -3.15
C LEU A 263 1.75 -18.69 -4.07
N ASP A 264 1.54 -18.89 -5.37
CA ASP A 264 2.62 -18.94 -6.36
C ASP A 264 3.31 -17.59 -6.52
N TRP A 265 2.55 -16.50 -6.52
CA TRP A 265 3.11 -15.15 -6.51
C TRP A 265 3.94 -14.89 -5.26
N LEU A 266 3.42 -15.23 -4.09
CA LEU A 266 4.12 -15.05 -2.82
C LEU A 266 5.39 -15.92 -2.74
N ALA A 267 5.30 -17.18 -3.16
CA ALA A 267 6.44 -18.09 -3.22
C ALA A 267 7.51 -17.60 -4.19
N TRP A 268 7.11 -17.13 -5.38
CA TRP A 268 8.06 -16.59 -6.34
C TRP A 268 8.84 -15.41 -5.76
N GLN A 269 8.17 -14.51 -5.03
CA GLN A 269 8.84 -13.37 -4.38
C GLN A 269 9.89 -13.82 -3.36
N LEU A 270 9.61 -14.87 -2.58
CA LEU A 270 10.53 -15.40 -1.56
C LEU A 270 11.69 -16.19 -2.19
N GLN A 271 11.44 -16.91 -3.28
CA GLN A 271 12.47 -17.63 -4.04
C GLN A 271 13.36 -16.67 -4.87
N ASN A 272 12.83 -15.53 -5.29
CA ASN A 272 13.48 -14.57 -6.20
C ASN A 272 13.48 -13.14 -5.63
N GLU A 273 13.88 -12.98 -4.36
CA GLU A 273 13.83 -11.65 -3.71
C GLU A 273 14.64 -10.57 -4.46
N HIS A 274 15.72 -10.98 -5.14
CA HIS A 274 16.57 -10.13 -5.97
C HIS A 274 15.92 -9.67 -7.30
N GLN A 275 14.69 -10.12 -7.60
CA GLN A 275 13.94 -9.75 -8.79
C GLN A 275 12.63 -9.06 -8.44
N LYS A 276 12.05 -8.35 -9.40
CA LYS A 276 10.79 -7.62 -9.25
C LYS A 276 9.67 -8.23 -10.09
N PRO A 277 8.47 -8.48 -9.53
CA PRO A 277 7.30 -8.85 -10.33
C PRO A 277 6.79 -7.63 -11.10
N LYS A 278 6.16 -7.85 -12.25
CA LYS A 278 5.53 -6.77 -13.04
C LYS A 278 4.02 -6.65 -12.79
N TRP A 279 3.52 -7.31 -11.76
CA TRP A 279 2.14 -7.20 -11.32
C TRP A 279 2.03 -7.33 -9.79
N ALA A 280 0.97 -6.75 -9.25
CA ALA A 280 0.68 -6.62 -7.84
C ALA A 280 -0.62 -7.36 -7.48
N VAL A 281 -0.72 -7.74 -6.20
CA VAL A 281 -1.95 -8.32 -5.65
C VAL A 281 -2.81 -7.19 -5.08
N MET A 282 -4.10 -7.19 -5.38
CA MET A 282 -5.08 -6.27 -4.79
C MET A 282 -6.14 -7.05 -4.02
N LEU A 283 -6.27 -6.76 -2.74
CA LEU A 283 -7.26 -7.34 -1.84
C LEU A 283 -8.44 -6.37 -1.75
N TYR A 284 -9.59 -6.77 -2.27
CA TYR A 284 -10.82 -6.01 -2.25
C TYR A 284 -11.86 -6.69 -1.36
N SER A 285 -12.61 -5.92 -0.59
CA SER A 285 -13.90 -6.35 -0.04
C SER A 285 -14.82 -5.17 0.15
N GLN A 286 -16.13 -5.38 0.12
CA GLN A 286 -17.10 -4.32 0.41
C GLN A 286 -17.16 -4.01 1.92
N ASN A 287 -17.05 -5.06 2.73
CA ASN A 287 -17.12 -4.96 4.18
C ASN A 287 -15.74 -4.84 4.82
N GLN A 288 -15.69 -4.21 6.00
CA GLN A 288 -14.50 -4.18 6.86
C GLN A 288 -14.42 -5.44 7.72
N GLY A 289 -13.21 -5.77 8.21
CA GLY A 289 -13.01 -6.93 9.06
C GLY A 289 -13.02 -8.28 8.31
N THR A 290 -12.60 -8.27 7.04
CA THR A 290 -12.56 -9.48 6.17
C THR A 290 -11.18 -10.15 6.12
N GLY A 291 -10.25 -9.77 7.01
CA GLY A 291 -8.93 -10.41 7.10
C GLY A 291 -7.85 -9.93 6.13
N LYS A 292 -8.09 -8.87 5.34
CA LYS A 292 -7.06 -8.26 4.47
C LYS A 292 -5.78 -7.90 5.24
N SER A 293 -5.94 -7.32 6.44
CA SER A 293 -4.81 -6.94 7.31
C SER A 293 -4.08 -8.14 7.92
N VAL A 294 -4.76 -9.28 8.11
CA VAL A 294 -4.14 -10.52 8.60
C VAL A 294 -3.26 -11.12 7.50
N VAL A 295 -3.71 -11.13 6.24
CA VAL A 295 -2.87 -11.53 5.09
C VAL A 295 -1.64 -10.63 4.98
N ALA A 296 -1.83 -9.32 5.11
CA ALA A 296 -0.74 -8.35 5.12
C ALA A 296 0.28 -8.66 6.22
N GLU A 297 -0.17 -8.91 7.45
CA GLU A 297 0.68 -9.25 8.60
C GLU A 297 1.50 -10.53 8.37
N VAL A 298 0.88 -11.58 7.81
CA VAL A 298 1.60 -12.81 7.45
C VAL A 298 2.67 -12.54 6.39
N CYS A 299 2.36 -11.73 5.38
CA CYS A 299 3.33 -11.36 4.35
C CYS A 299 4.51 -10.59 4.95
N GLU A 300 4.25 -9.61 5.82
CA GLU A 300 5.32 -8.87 6.52
C GLU A 300 6.21 -9.78 7.36
N ALA A 301 5.60 -10.74 8.07
CA ALA A 301 6.35 -11.71 8.86
C ALA A 301 7.25 -12.60 7.99
N LEU A 302 6.78 -13.01 6.81
CA LEU A 302 7.56 -13.80 5.85
C LEU A 302 8.75 -13.01 5.27
N PHE A 303 8.58 -11.73 4.94
CA PHE A 303 9.71 -10.92 4.48
C PHE A 303 10.58 -10.41 5.63
N GLY A 304 10.05 -10.36 6.85
CA GLY A 304 10.65 -9.73 8.01
C GLY A 304 10.40 -8.22 8.04
N GLN A 305 10.22 -7.67 9.24
CA GLN A 305 9.87 -6.26 9.46
C GLN A 305 10.87 -5.27 8.83
N ALA A 306 12.15 -5.63 8.73
CA ALA A 306 13.17 -4.80 8.10
C ALA A 306 13.07 -4.74 6.56
N ASN A 307 12.33 -5.66 5.93
CA ASN A 307 12.20 -5.75 4.47
C ASN A 307 10.76 -5.52 3.99
N ALA A 308 9.86 -5.16 4.89
CA ALA A 308 8.47 -4.89 4.58
C ALA A 308 8.04 -3.53 5.14
N THR A 309 7.09 -2.88 4.49
CA THR A 309 6.56 -1.59 4.93
C THR A 309 5.08 -1.44 4.55
N ARG A 310 4.35 -0.67 5.36
CA ARG A 310 2.98 -0.23 5.07
C ARG A 310 2.95 1.26 4.78
N CYS A 311 2.18 1.66 3.79
CA CYS A 311 2.03 3.07 3.45
C CYS A 311 0.67 3.37 2.82
N SER A 312 0.26 4.63 2.84
CA SER A 312 -0.83 5.11 1.99
C SER A 312 -0.36 5.36 0.55
N VAL A 313 -1.31 5.56 -0.37
CA VAL A 313 -1.00 5.96 -1.76
C VAL A 313 -0.23 7.29 -1.80
N GLU A 314 -0.59 8.24 -0.93
CA GLU A 314 0.04 9.55 -0.83
C GLU A 314 1.50 9.44 -0.41
N GLN A 315 1.80 8.59 0.58
CA GLN A 315 3.16 8.36 1.05
C GLN A 315 4.00 7.66 -0.02
N LEU A 316 3.44 6.66 -0.70
CA LEU A 316 4.13 5.92 -1.76
C LEU A 316 4.55 6.83 -2.93
N LEU A 317 3.67 7.76 -3.31
CA LEU A 317 3.89 8.68 -4.44
C LEU A 317 4.46 10.04 -4.00
N ALA A 318 4.77 10.21 -2.71
CA ALA A 318 5.38 11.43 -2.20
C ALA A 318 6.79 11.63 -2.77
N ARG A 319 7.28 12.86 -2.65
CA ARG A 319 8.66 13.22 -2.99
C ARG A 319 9.67 12.35 -2.21
N PHE A 320 9.46 12.20 -0.90
CA PHE A 320 10.34 11.42 -0.02
C PHE A 320 9.88 9.96 0.08
N ASN A 321 9.97 9.22 -1.02
CA ASN A 321 9.54 7.83 -1.12
C ASN A 321 10.68 6.80 -0.96
N LYS A 322 11.93 7.26 -0.76
CA LYS A 322 13.10 6.38 -0.71
C LYS A 322 12.97 5.31 0.38
N GLU A 323 12.54 5.71 1.57
CA GLU A 323 12.40 4.80 2.70
C GLU A 323 11.38 3.69 2.43
N ILE A 324 10.33 3.97 1.65
CA ILE A 324 9.32 2.96 1.29
C ILE A 324 9.85 2.03 0.20
N LEU A 325 10.38 2.61 -0.88
CA LEU A 325 10.72 1.89 -2.11
C LEU A 325 12.00 1.04 -2.04
N GLN A 326 12.71 1.05 -0.91
CA GLN A 326 13.83 0.14 -0.66
C GLN A 326 13.43 -1.18 0.02
N HIS A 327 12.17 -1.30 0.46
CA HIS A 327 11.63 -2.55 1.00
C HIS A 327 11.25 -3.53 -0.12
N LYS A 328 11.39 -4.82 0.16
CA LYS A 328 10.99 -5.88 -0.77
C LYS A 328 9.47 -5.99 -0.84
N MET A 329 8.77 -5.97 0.31
CA MET A 329 7.32 -6.03 0.37
C MET A 329 6.73 -4.66 0.75
N VAL A 330 5.88 -4.12 -0.11
CA VAL A 330 5.21 -2.83 0.13
C VAL A 330 3.71 -3.04 0.14
N ILE A 331 3.09 -2.74 1.28
CA ILE A 331 1.66 -2.90 1.49
C ILE A 331 1.01 -1.53 1.45
N VAL A 332 0.21 -1.29 0.42
CA VAL A 332 -0.48 -0.02 0.22
C VAL A 332 -1.89 -0.17 0.78
N GLU A 333 -2.14 0.47 1.92
CA GLU A 333 -3.41 0.35 2.61
C GLU A 333 -4.45 1.35 2.10
N GLU A 334 -5.72 0.93 2.10
CA GLU A 334 -6.89 1.77 1.83
C GLU A 334 -6.82 2.56 0.51
N VAL A 335 -6.44 1.86 -0.56
CA VAL A 335 -6.29 2.44 -1.90
C VAL A 335 -7.62 2.98 -2.41
N SER A 336 -7.74 4.31 -2.40
CA SER A 336 -8.86 5.05 -2.97
C SER A 336 -8.36 5.99 -4.05
N ILE A 337 -8.63 5.65 -5.31
CA ILE A 337 -8.06 6.33 -6.47
C ILE A 337 -9.16 6.68 -7.48
N GLN A 338 -9.11 7.91 -7.97
CA GLN A 338 -9.94 8.37 -9.06
C GLN A 338 -9.41 7.86 -10.40
N LYS A 339 -10.32 7.41 -11.28
CA LYS A 339 -10.00 6.96 -12.63
C LYS A 339 -9.28 8.07 -13.43
N GLY A 340 -8.22 7.70 -14.14
CA GLY A 340 -7.43 8.64 -14.96
C GLY A 340 -6.54 9.61 -14.17
N SER A 341 -6.50 9.50 -12.84
CA SER A 341 -5.67 10.38 -12.02
C SER A 341 -4.16 10.10 -12.16
N ALA A 342 -3.33 11.10 -11.87
CA ALA A 342 -1.88 10.93 -11.78
C ALA A 342 -1.48 9.83 -10.76
N LYS A 343 -2.28 9.64 -9.70
CA LYS A 343 -2.07 8.57 -8.71
C LYS A 343 -2.21 7.17 -9.33
N ALA A 344 -3.23 6.96 -10.16
CA ALA A 344 -3.43 5.70 -10.88
C ALA A 344 -2.23 5.37 -11.77
N ASN A 345 -1.77 6.33 -12.56
CA ASN A 345 -0.60 6.17 -13.43
C ASN A 345 0.70 5.98 -12.65
N GLY A 346 0.86 6.69 -11.52
CA GLY A 346 2.02 6.56 -10.63
C GLY A 346 2.17 5.15 -10.08
N ILE A 347 1.11 4.56 -9.52
CA ILE A 347 1.13 3.17 -9.03
C ILE A 347 1.42 2.18 -10.16
N LYS A 348 0.74 2.33 -11.30
CA LYS A 348 0.94 1.50 -12.49
C LYS A 348 2.41 1.51 -12.95
N THR A 349 3.04 2.68 -12.91
CA THR A 349 4.47 2.87 -13.23
C THR A 349 5.35 2.19 -12.19
N LEU A 350 5.10 2.43 -10.90
CA LEU A 350 5.83 1.80 -9.80
C LEU A 350 5.77 0.28 -9.80
N ILE A 351 4.69 -0.35 -10.27
CA ILE A 351 4.60 -1.81 -10.37
C ILE A 351 5.48 -2.35 -11.49
N THR A 352 5.62 -1.63 -12.61
CA THR A 352 6.23 -2.18 -13.84
C THR A 352 7.66 -1.74 -14.07
N ASP A 353 8.02 -0.52 -13.68
CA ASP A 353 9.34 0.04 -13.97
C ASP A 353 10.44 -0.59 -13.10
N PRO A 354 11.58 -0.99 -13.68
CA PRO A 354 12.68 -1.57 -12.92
C PRO A 354 13.45 -0.52 -12.10
N THR A 355 13.33 0.75 -12.47
CA THR A 355 14.04 1.88 -11.85
C THR A 355 13.10 3.05 -11.62
N VAL A 356 13.26 3.75 -10.52
CA VAL A 356 12.46 4.93 -10.20
C VAL A 356 13.34 6.05 -9.66
N THR A 357 12.91 7.29 -9.87
CA THR A 357 13.50 8.46 -9.23
C THR A 357 13.11 8.46 -7.75
N MET A 358 14.10 8.34 -6.87
CA MET A 358 13.95 8.28 -5.42
C MET A 358 14.63 9.48 -4.79
N GLU A 359 13.99 10.07 -3.78
CA GLU A 359 14.55 11.17 -3.00
C GLU A 359 14.48 10.85 -1.51
N ALA A 360 15.61 11.07 -0.82
CA ALA A 360 15.68 11.02 0.64
C ALA A 360 15.69 12.45 1.18
N LYS A 361 15.19 12.65 2.40
CA LYS A 361 15.18 13.96 3.03
C LYS A 361 16.62 14.49 3.16
N GLY A 362 16.90 15.65 2.57
CA GLY A 362 18.22 16.27 2.60
C GLY A 362 19.28 15.63 1.68
N ALA A 363 18.87 14.75 0.75
CA ALA A 363 19.74 14.16 -0.26
C ALA A 363 19.28 14.53 -1.69
N PRO A 364 20.19 14.58 -2.67
CA PRO A 364 19.80 14.76 -4.06
C PRO A 364 18.94 13.60 -4.56
N SER A 365 18.04 13.90 -5.51
CA SER A 365 17.23 12.90 -6.19
C SER A 365 18.09 12.02 -7.09
N THR A 366 17.87 10.71 -7.05
CA THR A 366 18.65 9.71 -7.80
C THR A 366 17.75 8.66 -8.43
N LYS A 367 18.05 8.25 -9.67
CA LYS A 367 17.37 7.12 -10.31
C LYS A 367 18.00 5.81 -9.83
N GLU A 368 17.24 5.00 -9.12
CA GLU A 368 17.71 3.75 -8.49
C GLU A 368 16.81 2.57 -8.88
N PRO A 369 17.36 1.34 -8.96
CA PRO A 369 16.57 0.14 -9.16
C PRO A 369 15.70 -0.14 -7.92
N ILE A 370 14.49 -0.65 -8.14
CA ILE A 370 13.59 -1.08 -7.06
C ILE A 370 13.20 -2.55 -7.25
N LEU A 371 13.07 -3.27 -6.14
CA LEU A 371 12.74 -4.70 -6.11
C LEU A 371 11.36 -4.98 -5.52
N CYS A 372 10.58 -3.92 -5.26
CA CYS A 372 9.32 -3.96 -4.56
C CYS A 372 8.30 -4.89 -5.22
N SER A 373 7.69 -5.73 -4.41
CA SER A 373 6.41 -6.38 -4.67
C SER A 373 5.31 -5.66 -3.89
N PHE A 374 4.16 -5.45 -4.52
CA PHE A 374 3.08 -4.67 -3.93
C PHE A 374 1.87 -5.53 -3.59
N ILE A 375 1.34 -5.34 -2.39
CA ILE A 375 -0.02 -5.75 -1.99
C ILE A 375 -0.82 -4.48 -1.75
N LEU A 376 -1.96 -4.34 -2.41
CA LEU A 376 -2.85 -3.20 -2.27
C LEU A 376 -4.11 -3.66 -1.54
N THR A 377 -4.61 -2.91 -0.56
CA THR A 377 -5.90 -3.19 0.07
C THR A 377 -6.89 -2.08 -0.25
N THR A 378 -8.16 -2.42 -0.47
CA THR A 378 -9.21 -1.43 -0.71
C THR A 378 -10.56 -1.94 -0.23
N ASN A 379 -11.39 -1.01 0.26
CA ASN A 379 -12.81 -1.25 0.53
C ASN A 379 -13.72 -0.74 -0.61
N HIS A 380 -13.13 -0.10 -1.63
CA HIS A 380 -13.83 0.45 -2.78
C HIS A 380 -13.56 -0.39 -4.02
N LEU A 381 -14.60 -0.60 -4.81
CA LEU A 381 -14.49 -1.30 -6.08
C LEU A 381 -13.50 -0.54 -6.99
N PRO A 382 -12.42 -1.18 -7.50
CA PRO A 382 -11.33 -0.48 -8.18
C PRO A 382 -11.69 -0.13 -9.64
N THR A 383 -12.71 0.70 -9.81
CA THR A 383 -13.24 1.17 -11.11
C THR A 383 -12.25 2.05 -11.89
N TRP A 384 -11.14 2.44 -11.28
CA TRP A 384 -10.05 3.16 -11.92
C TRP A 384 -9.16 2.26 -12.79
N LEU A 385 -9.26 0.94 -12.65
CA LEU A 385 -8.56 -0.03 -13.46
C LEU A 385 -9.20 -0.17 -14.85
N GLU A 386 -8.38 -0.49 -15.83
CA GLU A 386 -8.80 -0.77 -17.21
C GLU A 386 -9.08 -2.26 -17.39
N GLU A 387 -9.91 -2.60 -18.38
CA GLU A 387 -10.35 -3.98 -18.65
C GLU A 387 -9.17 -4.95 -18.88
N SER A 388 -8.15 -4.46 -19.59
CA SER A 388 -6.96 -5.19 -20.01
C SER A 388 -5.78 -5.02 -19.05
N ASP A 389 -6.01 -4.44 -17.86
CA ASP A 389 -4.93 -4.17 -16.92
C ASP A 389 -4.35 -5.46 -16.32
N ARG A 390 -3.24 -5.91 -16.92
CA ARG A 390 -2.47 -7.08 -16.50
C ARG A 390 -1.52 -6.84 -15.33
N ARG A 391 -1.57 -5.66 -14.69
CA ARG A 391 -0.68 -5.31 -13.56
C ARG A 391 -1.31 -5.61 -12.20
N PHE A 392 -2.58 -6.00 -12.16
CA PHE A 392 -3.29 -6.25 -10.90
C PHE A 392 -4.00 -7.60 -10.94
N PHE A 393 -3.68 -8.45 -9.97
CA PHE A 393 -4.47 -9.64 -9.64
C PHE A 393 -5.39 -9.30 -8.48
N ILE A 394 -6.69 -9.21 -8.73
CA ILE A 394 -7.67 -8.68 -7.77
C ILE A 394 -8.41 -9.85 -7.13
N MET A 395 -8.33 -9.99 -5.82
CA MET A 395 -9.06 -11.01 -5.06
C MET A 395 -10.21 -10.37 -4.29
N ASN A 396 -11.36 -11.04 -4.28
CA ASN A 396 -12.51 -10.63 -3.49
C ASN A 396 -12.52 -11.37 -2.14
N PHE A 397 -12.48 -10.62 -1.04
CA PHE A 397 -12.52 -11.08 0.34
C PHE A 397 -13.93 -10.92 0.94
N ASP A 398 -14.97 -10.95 0.11
CA ASP A 398 -16.36 -10.95 0.57
C ASP A 398 -16.75 -12.37 1.05
N HIS A 399 -16.89 -12.53 2.36
CA HIS A 399 -17.31 -13.76 3.05
C HIS A 399 -18.17 -13.40 4.27
N GLU A 400 -18.89 -14.34 4.88
CA GLU A 400 -19.81 -14.09 6.00
C GLU A 400 -19.13 -13.88 7.37
N GLY A 401 -17.82 -13.60 7.39
CA GLY A 401 -17.03 -13.47 8.62
C GLY A 401 -16.72 -12.03 9.05
N TYR A 402 -17.34 -11.03 8.42
CA TYR A 402 -17.05 -9.61 8.65
C TYR A 402 -17.62 -9.06 9.98
N ASN A 403 -16.98 -8.03 10.54
CA ASN A 403 -17.27 -7.48 11.88
C ASN A 403 -18.70 -6.96 12.09
N ASN A 404 -19.39 -6.54 11.02
CA ASN A 404 -20.69 -5.86 11.10
C ASN A 404 -21.88 -6.77 10.81
N GLY A 405 -21.91 -7.95 11.43
CA GLY A 405 -23.07 -8.86 11.36
C GLY A 405 -22.94 -10.03 10.39
N GLY A 406 -21.71 -10.41 10.03
CA GLY A 406 -21.46 -11.65 9.33
C GLY A 406 -21.83 -12.87 10.18
N LYS A 407 -22.49 -13.87 9.59
CA LYS A 407 -22.95 -15.08 10.30
C LYS A 407 -21.82 -15.91 10.91
N GLU A 408 -20.61 -15.80 10.35
CA GLU A 408 -19.43 -16.57 10.74
C GLU A 408 -18.39 -15.73 11.48
N TYR A 409 -18.76 -14.52 11.93
CA TYR A 409 -17.85 -13.57 12.58
C TYR A 409 -17.07 -14.17 13.75
N GLU A 410 -17.73 -14.88 14.67
CA GLU A 410 -17.06 -15.44 15.85
C GLU A 410 -15.99 -16.49 15.49
N TYR A 411 -16.28 -17.33 14.50
CA TYR A 411 -15.32 -18.32 14.01
C TYR A 411 -14.16 -17.62 13.31
N PHE A 412 -14.47 -16.65 12.44
CA PHE A 412 -13.45 -15.91 11.70
C PHE A 412 -12.54 -15.08 12.61
N SER A 413 -13.08 -14.42 13.64
CA SER A 413 -12.29 -13.66 14.62
C SER A 413 -11.28 -14.57 15.32
N LYS A 414 -11.71 -15.75 15.77
CA LYS A 414 -10.81 -16.73 16.40
C LYS A 414 -9.72 -17.21 15.44
N LEU A 415 -10.07 -17.43 14.17
CA LEU A 415 -9.11 -17.84 13.14
C LEU A 415 -8.08 -16.75 12.87
N GLY A 416 -8.52 -15.49 12.76
CA GLY A 416 -7.64 -14.33 12.61
C GLY A 416 -6.71 -14.12 13.81
N GLU A 417 -7.26 -14.16 15.03
CA GLU A 417 -6.50 -14.04 16.29
C GLU A 417 -5.44 -15.14 16.42
N ALA A 418 -5.78 -16.38 16.08
CA ALA A 418 -4.84 -17.50 16.13
C ALA A 418 -3.67 -17.30 15.16
N ILE A 419 -3.91 -16.71 13.98
CA ILE A 419 -2.86 -16.38 13.03
C ILE A 419 -1.97 -15.26 13.55
N SER A 420 -2.55 -14.12 13.95
CA SER A 420 -1.77 -13.00 14.47
C SER A 420 -0.95 -13.39 15.70
N GLU A 421 -1.51 -14.23 16.59
CA GLU A 421 -0.75 -14.79 17.72
C GLU A 421 0.45 -15.64 17.26
N LYS A 422 0.25 -16.55 16.30
CA LYS A 422 1.34 -17.38 15.75
C LYS A 422 2.40 -16.53 15.06
N VAL A 423 1.99 -15.52 14.29
CA VAL A 423 2.89 -14.59 13.62
C VAL A 423 3.73 -13.83 14.65
N ALA A 424 3.12 -13.34 15.72
CA ALA A 424 3.81 -12.58 16.75
C ALA A 424 4.71 -13.44 17.65
N LYS A 425 4.29 -14.67 17.99
CA LYS A 425 4.92 -15.47 19.06
C LYS A 425 5.66 -16.72 18.58
N SER A 426 5.46 -17.16 17.34
CA SER A 426 6.01 -18.43 16.85
C SER A 426 6.87 -18.27 15.59
N PRO A 427 8.17 -17.96 15.74
CA PRO A 427 9.13 -17.99 14.64
C PRO A 427 9.17 -19.32 13.88
N ALA A 428 8.92 -20.43 14.58
CA ALA A 428 8.87 -21.76 13.97
C ALA A 428 7.67 -21.91 13.01
N ALA A 429 6.50 -21.37 13.35
CA ALA A 429 5.33 -21.39 12.46
C ALA A 429 5.59 -20.60 11.16
N ILE A 430 6.18 -19.41 11.27
CA ILE A 430 6.59 -18.62 10.10
C ILE A 430 7.64 -19.37 9.28
N LYS A 431 8.61 -20.03 9.92
CA LYS A 431 9.60 -20.86 9.21
C LYS A 431 8.97 -22.02 8.45
N ALA A 432 8.00 -22.71 9.05
CA ALA A 432 7.30 -23.82 8.40
C ALA A 432 6.54 -23.34 7.16
N LEU A 433 5.81 -22.23 7.25
CA LEU A 433 5.14 -21.59 6.13
C LEU A 433 6.13 -21.15 5.03
N TYR A 434 7.22 -20.49 5.42
CA TYR A 434 8.29 -20.08 4.51
C TYR A 434 8.88 -21.27 3.75
N ASN A 435 9.19 -22.37 4.44
CA ASN A 435 9.73 -23.58 3.82
C ASN A 435 8.74 -24.22 2.85
N ALA A 436 7.45 -24.20 3.16
CA ALA A 436 6.41 -24.72 2.28
C ALA A 436 6.28 -23.87 1.01
N LEU A 437 6.38 -22.53 1.12
CA LEU A 437 6.41 -21.61 -0.02
C LEU A 437 7.68 -21.78 -0.87
N LEU A 438 8.85 -22.00 -0.24
CA LEU A 438 10.08 -22.29 -0.97
C LEU A 438 10.03 -23.61 -1.75
N ALA A 439 9.23 -24.57 -1.30
CA ALA A 439 9.09 -25.88 -1.94
C ALA A 439 8.06 -25.91 -3.09
N ARG A 440 7.32 -24.82 -3.32
CA ARG A 440 6.33 -24.76 -4.41
C ARG A 440 7.03 -24.83 -5.77
N ASP A 441 6.46 -25.65 -6.66
CA ASP A 441 6.82 -25.67 -8.07
C ASP A 441 6.19 -24.45 -8.77
N LEU A 442 7.03 -23.70 -9.46
CA LEU A 442 6.68 -22.45 -10.12
C LEU A 442 7.00 -22.49 -11.63
N SER A 443 7.24 -23.69 -12.20
CA SER A 443 7.58 -23.84 -13.62
C SER A 443 6.59 -23.16 -14.57
N ASP A 444 5.30 -23.18 -14.21
CA ASP A 444 4.21 -22.63 -15.01
C ASP A 444 3.79 -21.21 -14.59
N PHE A 445 4.45 -20.65 -13.57
CA PHE A 445 4.13 -19.33 -13.01
C PHE A 445 4.91 -18.21 -13.72
N ASN A 446 4.20 -17.15 -14.14
CA ASN A 446 4.82 -15.99 -14.79
C ASN A 446 4.74 -14.71 -13.92
N PRO A 447 5.84 -14.28 -13.30
CA PRO A 447 5.92 -13.06 -12.49
C PRO A 447 5.94 -11.77 -13.33
N MET A 448 6.28 -11.87 -14.62
CA MET A 448 6.49 -10.74 -15.53
C MET A 448 5.23 -10.38 -16.31
N SER A 449 4.25 -11.28 -16.39
CA SER A 449 3.01 -11.05 -17.10
C SER A 449 1.87 -11.89 -16.52
N LEU A 450 0.86 -11.24 -15.97
CA LEU A 450 -0.37 -11.89 -15.54
C LEU A 450 -1.22 -12.28 -16.76
N ASN A 451 -1.49 -13.57 -16.93
CA ASN A 451 -2.44 -14.03 -17.95
C ASN A 451 -3.88 -13.84 -17.44
N VAL A 452 -4.37 -12.61 -17.61
CA VAL A 452 -5.73 -12.21 -17.22
C VAL A 452 -6.83 -12.95 -18.00
N GLN A 453 -6.55 -13.61 -19.11
CA GLN A 453 -7.56 -14.44 -19.79
C GLN A 453 -7.77 -15.76 -19.04
N LYS A 454 -6.68 -16.39 -18.59
CA LYS A 454 -6.71 -17.68 -17.90
C LYS A 454 -7.05 -17.55 -16.41
N TYR A 455 -6.58 -16.49 -15.75
CA TYR A 455 -6.62 -16.34 -14.29
C TYR A 455 -7.47 -15.15 -13.82
N SER A 456 -8.49 -14.74 -14.58
CA SER A 456 -9.43 -13.73 -14.08
C SER A 456 -10.27 -14.30 -12.94
N THR A 457 -10.16 -13.67 -11.77
CA THR A 457 -11.11 -13.85 -10.66
C THR A 457 -12.50 -13.32 -11.04
N GLN A 458 -13.53 -13.67 -10.28
CA GLN A 458 -14.89 -13.19 -10.56
C GLN A 458 -14.97 -11.65 -10.55
N ILE A 459 -14.36 -11.00 -9.55
CA ILE A 459 -14.35 -9.54 -9.46
C ILE A 459 -13.63 -8.88 -10.63
N MET A 460 -12.57 -9.51 -11.18
CA MET A 460 -11.92 -9.01 -12.39
C MET A 460 -12.87 -9.08 -13.59
N LYS A 461 -13.64 -10.16 -13.74
CA LYS A 461 -14.65 -10.30 -14.81
C LYS A 461 -15.76 -9.26 -14.65
N ASP A 462 -16.25 -9.05 -13.43
CA ASP A 462 -17.30 -8.08 -13.13
C ASP A 462 -16.83 -6.65 -13.45
N LEU A 463 -15.58 -6.31 -13.12
CA LEU A 463 -14.97 -5.03 -13.47
C LEU A 463 -14.89 -4.80 -14.99
N ARG A 464 -14.68 -5.86 -15.78
CA ARG A 464 -14.72 -5.76 -17.26
C ARG A 464 -16.11 -5.41 -17.76
N GLN A 465 -17.14 -6.03 -17.18
CA GLN A 465 -18.54 -5.73 -17.53
C GLN A 465 -18.93 -4.30 -17.15
N LEU A 466 -18.32 -3.75 -16.10
CA LEU A 466 -18.49 -2.36 -15.67
C LEU A 466 -17.63 -1.36 -16.46
N SER A 467 -16.82 -1.82 -17.42
CA SER A 467 -16.00 -0.94 -18.26
C SER A 467 -16.89 -0.01 -19.10
N PRO A 468 -16.46 1.24 -19.39
CA PRO A 468 -17.27 2.18 -20.17
C PRO A 468 -17.69 1.62 -21.53
N ASP A 469 -16.79 0.91 -22.21
CA ASP A 469 -17.04 0.39 -23.55
C ASP A 469 -18.05 -0.74 -23.55
N VAL A 470 -17.97 -1.68 -22.59
CA VAL A 470 -18.96 -2.74 -22.43
C VAL A 470 -20.31 -2.17 -21.96
N VAL A 471 -20.31 -1.21 -21.04
CA VAL A 471 -21.54 -0.51 -20.62
C VAL A 471 -22.18 0.21 -21.81
N LYS A 472 -21.37 0.84 -22.67
CA LYS A 472 -21.84 1.50 -23.90
C LYS A 472 -22.46 0.48 -24.84
N GLN A 473 -21.76 -0.62 -25.16
CA GLN A 473 -22.27 -1.69 -26.02
C GLN A 473 -23.56 -2.30 -25.47
N ASN A 474 -23.62 -2.60 -24.17
CA ASN A 474 -24.81 -3.14 -23.53
C ASN A 474 -25.99 -2.17 -23.59
N LEU A 475 -25.75 -0.87 -23.43
CA LEU A 475 -26.80 0.14 -23.54
C LEU A 475 -27.25 0.33 -25.00
N GLU A 476 -26.33 0.32 -25.97
CA GLU A 476 -26.64 0.34 -27.40
C GLU A 476 -27.49 -0.87 -27.80
N GLU A 477 -27.10 -2.08 -27.40
CA GLU A 477 -27.84 -3.31 -27.63
C GLU A 477 -29.21 -3.28 -26.93
N LEU A 478 -29.28 -2.82 -25.68
CA LEU A 478 -30.53 -2.67 -24.95
C LEU A 478 -31.48 -1.70 -25.66
N PHE A 479 -30.97 -0.58 -26.16
CA PHE A 479 -31.79 0.40 -26.89
C PHE A 479 -32.26 -0.17 -28.23
N GLU A 480 -31.41 -0.88 -28.96
CA GLU A 480 -31.75 -1.49 -30.25
C GLU A 480 -32.76 -2.63 -30.09
N ASN A 481 -32.52 -3.56 -29.17
CA ASN A 481 -33.42 -4.70 -28.92
C ASN A 481 -34.82 -4.27 -28.44
N ASN A 482 -34.93 -3.10 -27.80
CA ASN A 482 -36.19 -2.55 -27.34
C ASN A 482 -36.74 -1.43 -28.25
N GLY A 483 -36.08 -1.12 -29.38
CA GLY A 483 -36.50 -0.05 -30.29
C GLY A 483 -36.60 1.32 -29.61
N ILE A 484 -35.67 1.64 -28.73
CA ILE A 484 -35.61 2.90 -27.99
C ILE A 484 -34.77 3.91 -28.76
N HIS A 485 -35.40 4.99 -29.19
CA HIS A 485 -34.78 6.10 -29.94
C HIS A 485 -34.92 7.45 -29.26
N PHE A 486 -35.64 7.52 -28.13
CA PHE A 486 -35.90 8.74 -27.37
C PHE A 486 -35.92 8.47 -25.87
N ILE A 487 -35.14 9.22 -25.09
CA ILE A 487 -35.03 9.04 -23.63
C ILE A 487 -35.01 10.42 -22.92
N PRO A 488 -35.96 10.73 -22.04
CA PRO A 488 -35.88 11.91 -21.16
C PRO A 488 -34.66 11.89 -20.24
N GLN A 489 -34.08 13.05 -19.94
CA GLN A 489 -32.84 13.14 -19.14
C GLN A 489 -32.94 12.47 -17.75
N ASP A 490 -34.09 12.60 -17.08
CA ASP A 490 -34.34 11.99 -15.77
C ASP A 490 -34.39 10.45 -15.85
N LEU A 491 -34.98 9.90 -16.91
CA LEU A 491 -34.99 8.46 -17.16
C LEU A 491 -33.63 7.95 -17.65
N ALA A 492 -32.87 8.75 -18.41
CA ALA A 492 -31.51 8.41 -18.82
C ALA A 492 -30.58 8.25 -17.61
N VAL A 493 -30.67 9.17 -16.63
CA VAL A 493 -29.93 9.06 -15.37
C VAL A 493 -30.33 7.80 -14.60
N LYS A 494 -31.62 7.46 -14.55
CA LYS A 494 -32.09 6.21 -13.91
C LYS A 494 -31.56 4.97 -14.62
N LEU A 495 -31.70 4.88 -15.94
CA LEU A 495 -31.18 3.77 -16.74
C LEU A 495 -29.67 3.56 -16.50
N VAL A 496 -28.86 4.62 -16.60
CA VAL A 496 -27.41 4.52 -16.37
C VAL A 496 -27.10 4.15 -14.90
N LYS A 497 -27.88 4.64 -13.93
CA LYS A 497 -27.69 4.26 -12.52
C LYS A 497 -28.03 2.79 -12.28
N THR A 498 -29.08 2.27 -12.91
CA THR A 498 -29.51 0.87 -12.76
C THR A 498 -28.55 -0.08 -13.47
N PHE A 499 -28.20 0.19 -14.73
CA PHE A 499 -27.39 -0.72 -15.55
C PHE A 499 -25.87 -0.54 -15.41
N ALA A 500 -25.39 0.65 -15.00
CA ALA A 500 -23.96 0.93 -14.89
C ALA A 500 -23.47 1.29 -13.47
N LYS A 501 -24.38 1.48 -12.50
CA LYS A 501 -24.05 1.95 -11.13
C LYS A 501 -23.19 3.22 -11.12
N ARG A 502 -23.31 4.11 -12.13
CA ARG A 502 -22.53 5.35 -12.27
C ARG A 502 -23.35 6.60 -11.90
N GLU A 503 -22.64 7.70 -11.62
CA GLU A 503 -23.24 9.01 -11.32
C GLU A 503 -23.80 9.73 -12.56
N ALA A 504 -24.66 10.74 -12.32
CA ALA A 504 -25.38 11.47 -13.36
C ALA A 504 -24.49 12.17 -14.41
N ASN A 505 -23.26 12.55 -14.05
CA ASN A 505 -22.31 13.21 -14.95
C ASN A 505 -21.79 12.28 -16.06
N ALA A 506 -21.84 10.96 -15.86
CA ALA A 506 -21.44 9.97 -16.86
C ALA A 506 -22.43 9.88 -18.03
N VAL A 507 -23.70 10.26 -17.83
CA VAL A 507 -24.78 10.13 -18.83
C VAL A 507 -24.48 10.96 -20.07
N THR A 508 -24.03 12.21 -19.89
CA THR A 508 -23.80 13.13 -21.01
C THR A 508 -22.69 12.64 -21.94
N HIS A 509 -21.57 12.19 -21.38
CA HIS A 509 -20.47 11.64 -22.17
C HIS A 509 -20.89 10.35 -22.88
N LEU A 510 -21.51 9.43 -22.15
CA LEU A 510 -21.89 8.13 -22.67
C LEU A 510 -22.88 8.23 -23.84
N PHE A 511 -23.94 9.03 -23.70
CA PHE A 511 -24.90 9.26 -24.77
C PHE A 511 -24.31 10.01 -25.97
N SER A 512 -23.45 11.00 -25.73
CA SER A 512 -22.79 11.72 -26.82
C SER A 512 -21.86 10.80 -27.63
N GLU A 513 -21.11 9.92 -26.97
CA GLU A 513 -20.24 8.92 -27.61
C GLU A 513 -21.02 7.84 -28.37
N MET A 514 -22.24 7.51 -27.94
CA MET A 514 -23.19 6.65 -28.68
C MET A 514 -23.85 7.39 -29.87
N GLY A 515 -23.49 8.66 -30.12
CA GLY A 515 -24.05 9.46 -31.21
C GLY A 515 -25.44 10.05 -30.94
N TRP A 516 -25.92 10.02 -29.69
CA TRP A 516 -27.20 10.62 -29.32
C TRP A 516 -27.07 12.13 -29.15
N LYS A 517 -28.15 12.86 -29.47
CA LYS A 517 -28.20 14.32 -29.36
C LYS A 517 -29.20 14.78 -28.31
N GLN A 518 -28.93 15.95 -27.71
CA GLN A 518 -29.85 16.58 -26.77
C GLN A 518 -30.79 17.58 -27.45
N LYS A 519 -32.05 17.60 -27.03
CA LYS A 519 -33.02 18.65 -27.39
C LYS A 519 -34.04 18.86 -26.27
N LYS A 520 -34.57 20.07 -26.15
CA LYS A 520 -35.74 20.35 -25.30
C LYS A 520 -37.01 20.09 -26.11
N VAL A 521 -37.87 19.20 -25.63
CA VAL A 521 -39.10 18.80 -26.31
C VAL A 521 -40.26 18.82 -25.33
N ALA A 522 -41.45 19.22 -25.80
CA ALA A 522 -42.72 19.01 -25.10
C ALA A 522 -43.52 17.96 -25.89
N TRP A 523 -44.07 16.97 -25.18
CA TRP A 523 -44.84 15.86 -25.75
C TRP A 523 -46.15 15.60 -25.03
N ASN A 524 -46.47 16.45 -24.05
CA ASN A 524 -47.78 16.61 -23.42
C ASN A 524 -48.07 18.12 -23.31
N LYS A 525 -49.22 18.51 -22.75
CA LYS A 525 -49.55 19.93 -22.47
C LYS A 525 -48.64 20.57 -21.40
N GLY A 526 -47.57 19.91 -20.99
CA GLY A 526 -46.63 20.34 -19.95
C GLY A 526 -45.39 21.08 -20.49
N ALA A 527 -44.48 21.39 -19.57
CA ALA A 527 -43.24 22.09 -19.87
C ALA A 527 -42.26 21.26 -20.72
N GLN A 528 -41.44 21.95 -21.53
CA GLN A 528 -40.38 21.30 -22.28
C GLN A 528 -39.35 20.67 -21.34
N LYS A 529 -39.01 19.39 -21.57
CA LYS A 529 -37.98 18.66 -20.83
C LYS A 529 -36.76 18.41 -21.72
N ARG A 530 -35.57 18.30 -21.12
CA ARG A 530 -34.35 17.89 -21.84
C ARG A 530 -34.39 16.38 -22.11
N CYS A 531 -34.09 16.01 -23.34
CA CYS A 531 -34.16 14.62 -23.80
C CYS A 531 -32.98 14.30 -24.70
N TRP A 532 -32.64 13.02 -24.71
CA TRP A 532 -31.74 12.40 -25.66
C TRP A 532 -32.54 11.74 -26.77
N TYR A 533 -32.06 11.84 -28.00
CA TYR A 533 -32.59 11.10 -29.14
C TYR A 533 -31.46 10.57 -30.03
N LYS A 534 -31.65 9.37 -30.59
CA LYS A 534 -30.74 8.80 -31.60
C LYS A 534 -31.02 9.55 -32.90
N GLN A 535 -30.04 10.31 -33.42
CA GLN A 535 -30.26 11.03 -34.67
C GLN A 535 -30.16 10.05 -35.83
N VAL A 536 -31.34 9.72 -36.39
CA VAL A 536 -31.47 8.89 -37.59
C VAL A 536 -31.52 9.82 -38.82
N ASP A 537 -32.66 10.51 -39.04
CA ASP A 537 -32.79 11.56 -40.07
C ASP A 537 -33.14 12.92 -39.45
N ASN A 538 -34.24 12.98 -38.70
CA ASN A 538 -34.84 14.23 -38.20
C ASN A 538 -34.91 14.29 -36.67
N PRO A 539 -34.76 15.49 -36.07
CA PRO A 539 -34.88 15.66 -34.63
C PRO A 539 -36.35 15.53 -34.17
N PRO A 540 -36.61 15.09 -32.92
CA PRO A 540 -37.96 14.97 -32.38
C PRO A 540 -38.74 16.29 -32.47
N ALA A 541 -40.00 16.22 -32.86
CA ALA A 541 -40.87 17.37 -33.06
C ALA A 541 -42.33 16.97 -32.84
N LYS A 542 -43.17 17.93 -32.40
CA LYS A 542 -44.63 17.76 -32.25
C LYS A 542 -45.10 16.55 -31.44
N GLY A 543 -44.29 16.09 -30.47
CA GLY A 543 -44.64 14.93 -29.64
C GLY A 543 -44.25 13.58 -30.24
N GLU A 544 -43.53 13.56 -31.36
CA GLU A 544 -43.11 12.35 -32.07
C GLU A 544 -41.58 12.30 -32.21
N VAL A 545 -41.05 11.08 -32.34
CA VAL A 545 -39.64 10.81 -32.64
C VAL A 545 -39.53 9.97 -33.91
N CYS A 546 -38.51 10.26 -34.72
CA CYS A 546 -38.18 9.52 -35.91
C CYS A 546 -37.38 8.26 -35.53
N THR A 547 -37.86 7.08 -35.94
CA THR A 547 -37.26 5.76 -35.61
C THR A 547 -36.63 5.06 -36.82
N GLY A 548 -36.92 5.49 -38.04
CA GLY A 548 -36.40 4.94 -39.30
C GLY A 548 -35.64 5.98 -40.13
N GLY A 549 -34.63 5.53 -40.90
CA GLY A 549 -33.74 6.39 -41.68
C GLY A 549 -33.49 5.92 -43.10
N ALA A 550 -33.26 6.87 -44.01
CA ALA A 550 -32.92 6.65 -45.42
C ALA A 550 -31.51 6.04 -45.67
N GLY A 551 -31.02 5.21 -44.75
CA GLY A 551 -29.66 4.63 -44.76
C GLY A 551 -29.57 3.12 -45.01
N SER A 552 -30.69 2.41 -45.10
CA SER A 552 -30.71 1.06 -45.66
C SER A 552 -30.86 1.15 -47.18
N SER A 553 -30.21 0.25 -47.91
CA SER A 553 -30.22 0.17 -49.38
C SER A 553 -31.61 0.01 -50.02
N ASP A 554 -32.69 0.03 -49.23
CA ASP A 554 -34.06 -0.28 -49.60
C ASP A 554 -35.03 0.87 -49.25
N GLY A 555 -34.69 2.13 -49.55
CA GLY A 555 -35.66 3.23 -49.72
C GLY A 555 -36.80 3.38 -48.70
N ALA A 556 -36.59 3.07 -47.43
CA ALA A 556 -37.64 3.08 -46.42
C ALA A 556 -37.97 4.52 -45.99
N GLU A 557 -39.25 4.88 -46.01
CA GLU A 557 -39.76 6.17 -45.51
C GLU A 557 -39.44 6.34 -44.01
N SER A 558 -39.03 7.55 -43.60
CA SER A 558 -38.76 7.87 -42.20
C SER A 558 -40.02 7.63 -41.35
N THR A 559 -40.01 6.58 -40.52
CA THR A 559 -41.12 6.25 -39.62
C THR A 559 -41.12 7.15 -38.39
N TRP A 560 -42.28 7.72 -38.07
CA TRP A 560 -42.50 8.54 -36.88
C TRP A 560 -43.30 7.75 -35.86
N GLU A 561 -42.84 7.75 -34.61
CA GLU A 561 -43.53 7.16 -33.48
C GLU A 561 -43.85 8.21 -32.41
N PRO A 562 -45.00 8.10 -31.73
CA PRO A 562 -45.30 8.94 -30.59
C PRO A 562 -44.29 8.75 -29.45
N ILE A 563 -43.85 9.85 -28.83
CA ILE A 563 -42.89 9.81 -27.71
C ILE A 563 -43.42 8.96 -26.54
N TRP A 564 -44.74 8.91 -26.32
CA TRP A 564 -45.30 8.10 -25.23
C TRP A 564 -44.99 6.60 -25.38
N SER A 565 -44.94 6.07 -26.60
CA SER A 565 -44.60 4.65 -26.84
C SER A 565 -43.16 4.34 -26.44
N GLN A 566 -42.25 5.31 -26.63
CA GLN A 566 -40.86 5.21 -26.22
C GLN A 566 -40.72 5.21 -24.70
N LEU A 567 -41.55 6.01 -24.00
CA LEU A 567 -41.56 6.02 -22.54
C LEU A 567 -42.06 4.70 -21.96
N GLU A 568 -43.09 4.08 -22.56
CA GLU A 568 -43.57 2.76 -22.14
C GLU A 568 -42.49 1.68 -22.30
N ARG A 569 -41.75 1.69 -23.41
CA ARG A 569 -40.61 0.77 -23.64
C ARG A 569 -39.55 0.94 -22.55
N ILE A 570 -39.20 2.17 -22.19
CA ILE A 570 -38.25 2.46 -21.09
C ILE A 570 -38.79 1.98 -19.74
N ALA A 571 -40.07 2.22 -19.44
CA ALA A 571 -40.70 1.77 -18.20
C ALA A 571 -40.62 0.25 -18.07
N LYS A 572 -40.92 -0.47 -19.16
CA LYS A 572 -40.87 -1.93 -19.21
C LYS A 572 -39.46 -2.47 -18.99
N VAL A 573 -38.45 -1.84 -19.60
CA VAL A 573 -37.05 -2.19 -19.38
C VAL A 573 -36.65 -2.00 -17.91
N LEU A 574 -36.97 -0.84 -17.33
CA LEU A 574 -36.63 -0.57 -15.93
C LEU A 574 -37.36 -1.53 -14.97
N HIS A 575 -38.64 -1.80 -15.22
CA HIS A 575 -39.44 -2.75 -14.44
C HIS A 575 -38.89 -4.17 -14.47
N ASN A 576 -38.48 -4.65 -15.65
CA ASN A 576 -37.89 -5.98 -15.80
C ASN A 576 -36.58 -6.12 -15.00
N GLU A 577 -35.86 -5.02 -14.78
CA GLU A 577 -34.55 -5.05 -14.13
C GLU A 577 -34.64 -4.91 -12.59
N ASP A 578 -35.51 -4.04 -12.08
CA ASP A 578 -35.59 -3.75 -10.64
C ASP A 578 -36.90 -4.14 -9.95
N GLY A 579 -37.86 -4.68 -10.70
CA GLY A 579 -39.16 -5.15 -10.22
C GLY A 579 -40.11 -4.04 -9.75
N LYS A 580 -39.81 -2.76 -10.02
CA LYS A 580 -40.64 -1.62 -9.56
C LYS A 580 -41.55 -1.12 -10.66
N ASP A 581 -42.78 -0.77 -10.29
CA ASP A 581 -43.71 -0.10 -11.19
C ASP A 581 -43.35 1.39 -11.34
N TYR A 582 -43.01 1.78 -12.55
CA TYR A 582 -42.73 3.17 -12.88
C TYR A 582 -44.01 3.85 -13.36
N GLN A 583 -44.63 4.66 -12.50
CA GLN A 583 -45.70 5.57 -12.92
C GLN A 583 -45.14 6.67 -13.82
N ILE A 584 -45.05 6.38 -15.12
CA ILE A 584 -44.84 7.40 -16.13
C ILE A 584 -46.21 8.01 -16.42
N THR A 585 -46.36 9.32 -16.22
CA THR A 585 -47.59 10.05 -16.52
C THR A 585 -47.79 10.06 -18.04
N VAL A 586 -48.50 9.05 -18.59
CA VAL A 586 -48.69 8.84 -20.03
C VAL A 586 -50.02 9.41 -20.55
N HIS A 587 -50.94 9.83 -19.69
CA HIS A 587 -52.26 10.30 -20.13
C HIS A 587 -52.57 11.73 -19.70
N ASP A 588 -52.66 12.63 -20.68
CA ASP A 588 -53.64 13.71 -20.70
C ASP A 588 -54.29 13.74 -22.10
N GLU A 589 -55.51 13.23 -22.13
CA GLU A 589 -56.56 13.22 -23.18
C GLU A 589 -56.35 14.05 -24.46
N VAL A 590 -56.31 13.36 -25.62
CA VAL A 590 -57.18 13.58 -26.79
C VAL A 590 -57.35 12.24 -27.53
N LYS A 591 -58.54 11.63 -27.49
CA LYS A 591 -58.94 10.57 -28.45
C LYS A 591 -59.15 11.22 -29.84
N PRO A 592 -58.55 10.72 -30.94
CA PRO A 592 -59.10 10.96 -32.26
C PRO A 592 -60.33 10.05 -32.44
N ASN A 593 -61.50 10.66 -32.64
CA ASN A 593 -62.73 9.98 -33.03
C ASN A 593 -62.57 9.31 -34.41
N SER A 594 -62.16 8.04 -34.46
CA SER A 594 -62.38 7.16 -35.62
C SER A 594 -61.84 5.74 -35.39
N SER A 595 -62.52 4.91 -34.60
CA SER A 595 -62.46 3.42 -34.73
C SER A 595 -63.45 2.70 -33.82
N GLU A 596 -64.75 3.00 -33.95
CA GLU A 596 -65.84 2.17 -33.39
C GLU A 596 -66.46 1.24 -34.44
N LYS A 597 -65.71 0.85 -35.48
CA LYS A 597 -66.20 -0.08 -36.53
C LYS A 597 -65.32 -1.29 -36.83
N LEU A 598 -64.28 -1.57 -36.02
CA LEU A 598 -63.37 -2.70 -36.27
C LEU A 598 -63.45 -3.84 -35.26
N ILE A 599 -64.18 -3.68 -34.14
CA ILE A 599 -64.30 -4.73 -33.11
C ILE A 599 -65.57 -5.59 -33.27
N ASP A 600 -66.57 -5.13 -34.03
CA ASP A 600 -67.77 -5.93 -34.32
C ASP A 600 -67.59 -6.94 -35.47
N SER A 601 -66.53 -6.83 -36.29
CA SER A 601 -66.29 -7.78 -37.40
C SER A 601 -65.45 -9.00 -37.01
N ILE A 602 -64.94 -9.09 -35.77
CA ILE A 602 -64.04 -10.20 -35.35
C ILE A 602 -64.74 -11.16 -34.36
N LYS A 603 -65.90 -10.81 -33.79
CA LYS A 603 -66.63 -11.68 -32.84
C LYS A 603 -67.72 -12.56 -33.47
N GLU A 604 -67.97 -12.46 -34.79
CA GLU A 604 -69.01 -13.24 -35.47
C GLU A 604 -68.49 -14.44 -36.28
N GLY A 605 -67.18 -14.72 -36.25
CA GLY A 605 -66.54 -15.81 -36.98
C GLY A 605 -66.37 -17.15 -36.25
N SER A 606 -66.76 -17.27 -34.97
CA SER A 606 -66.54 -18.50 -34.20
C SER A 606 -67.74 -18.89 -33.34
N ARG A 607 -68.87 -19.18 -34.00
CA ARG A 607 -69.91 -20.05 -33.42
C ARG A 607 -69.53 -21.51 -33.70
N ARG A 608 -69.43 -22.35 -32.66
CA ARG A 608 -70.11 -23.67 -32.54
C ARG A 608 -69.57 -24.48 -31.36
N SER A 609 -70.49 -25.26 -30.77
CA SER A 609 -70.33 -26.38 -29.80
C SER A 609 -69.70 -26.08 -28.43
N ASP A 610 -70.15 -26.55 -27.27
CA ASP A 610 -71.31 -27.37 -26.88
C ASP A 610 -71.61 -27.14 -25.37
N SER A 611 -72.91 -27.17 -25.06
CA SER A 611 -73.64 -27.73 -23.91
C SER A 611 -73.08 -27.86 -22.46
N GLU A 612 -74.00 -27.55 -21.50
CA GLU A 612 -74.23 -28.13 -20.15
C GLU A 612 -73.58 -27.52 -18.87
N GLY A 613 -74.43 -27.27 -17.85
CA GLY A 613 -74.08 -27.40 -16.42
C GLY A 613 -74.49 -26.29 -15.46
N LEU A 614 -75.44 -26.58 -14.54
CA LEU A 614 -76.06 -25.72 -13.51
C LEU A 614 -75.20 -25.45 -12.23
N PRO A 615 -75.65 -24.57 -11.29
CA PRO A 615 -74.85 -23.78 -10.33
C PRO A 615 -75.01 -24.18 -8.84
N LYS A 616 -74.34 -23.46 -7.90
CA LYS A 616 -74.91 -22.83 -6.67
C LYS A 616 -73.92 -22.51 -5.52
N ASP A 617 -74.32 -21.46 -4.77
CA ASP A 617 -74.22 -21.24 -3.30
C ASP A 617 -72.85 -20.93 -2.68
N LYS A 618 -72.67 -20.14 -1.61
CA LYS A 618 -73.40 -19.12 -0.80
C LYS A 618 -72.47 -18.79 0.41
N VAL A 619 -72.83 -17.74 1.16
CA VAL A 619 -72.56 -17.50 2.60
C VAL A 619 -71.36 -16.59 2.96
N ASP A 620 -71.69 -15.31 3.10
CA ASP A 620 -71.26 -14.35 4.14
C ASP A 620 -72.02 -14.67 5.47
N PRO A 621 -71.81 -14.08 6.68
CA PRO A 621 -71.00 -12.89 7.00
C PRO A 621 -70.37 -12.84 8.44
N MET A 622 -69.74 -11.69 8.73
CA MET A 622 -70.12 -10.75 9.83
C MET A 622 -69.21 -10.53 11.06
N GLN A 623 -69.07 -9.21 11.33
CA GLN A 623 -68.92 -8.46 12.59
C GLN A 623 -67.50 -8.06 13.03
N ALA A 624 -67.26 -6.90 13.67
CA ALA A 624 -67.78 -5.51 13.69
C ALA A 624 -67.14 -4.81 14.92
N PHE A 625 -67.13 -3.47 14.91
CA PHE A 625 -66.80 -2.51 16.00
C PHE A 625 -65.31 -2.37 16.41
N GLY A 626 -64.77 -1.18 16.71
CA GLY A 626 -65.28 0.20 16.67
C GLY A 626 -64.35 1.19 17.41
N LYS A 627 -64.23 2.41 16.85
CA LYS A 627 -64.05 3.75 17.45
C LYS A 627 -62.90 4.08 18.45
N GLY A 628 -62.22 5.21 18.19
CA GLY A 628 -61.66 6.11 19.23
C GLY A 628 -60.53 7.06 18.77
N ASN A 629 -60.87 8.34 18.54
CA ASN A 629 -59.98 9.52 18.32
C ASN A 629 -59.63 10.19 19.69
N PRO A 630 -59.02 11.40 19.86
CA PRO A 630 -58.25 12.31 18.98
C PRO A 630 -57.01 13.02 19.66
N LEU A 631 -56.25 13.83 18.88
CA LEU A 631 -55.90 15.27 19.10
C LEU A 631 -54.45 15.73 18.78
N ALA A 632 -54.42 16.95 18.19
CA ALA A 632 -53.43 18.05 18.24
C ALA A 632 -52.39 18.24 17.09
N ASN A 633 -52.76 19.16 16.17
CA ASN A 633 -52.05 20.39 15.70
C ASN A 633 -50.65 20.65 16.30
N GLU A 634 -49.67 21.23 15.58
CA GLU A 634 -49.72 22.60 15.04
C GLU A 634 -48.57 22.91 14.03
N ASN A 635 -48.80 23.93 13.19
CA ASN A 635 -47.99 24.44 12.08
C ASN A 635 -46.70 25.16 12.48
N ILE A 636 -45.70 25.22 11.57
CA ILE A 636 -44.82 26.41 11.40
C ILE A 636 -44.56 26.65 9.90
N ASP A 637 -44.65 27.92 9.55
CA ASP A 637 -44.69 28.59 8.24
C ASP A 637 -43.35 29.24 7.84
N ASP A 638 -43.34 29.70 6.61
CA ASP A 638 -42.31 30.29 5.72
C ASP A 638 -41.51 31.53 6.19
N SER A 639 -40.39 31.75 5.51
CA SER A 639 -40.10 32.94 4.64
C SER A 639 -38.75 33.69 4.82
N LEU A 640 -37.98 33.70 3.71
CA LEU A 640 -37.32 34.82 2.98
C LEU A 640 -36.65 36.03 3.72
N VAL A 641 -35.41 36.38 3.30
CA VAL A 641 -34.99 37.60 2.52
C VAL A 641 -33.45 37.85 2.67
N GLY A 642 -32.82 38.39 1.60
CA GLY A 642 -31.36 38.58 1.38
C GLY A 642 -30.60 39.58 2.29
N ILE A 643 -29.28 39.76 2.11
CA ILE A 643 -28.64 40.89 1.40
C ILE A 643 -27.10 40.65 1.20
N ARG A 644 -26.62 40.90 -0.03
CA ARG A 644 -25.36 41.48 -0.60
C ARG A 644 -23.93 41.22 -0.04
N ASN A 645 -23.08 40.78 -0.98
CA ASN A 645 -21.73 41.21 -1.45
C ASN A 645 -20.64 41.76 -0.50
N THR A 646 -19.42 41.24 -0.66
CA THR A 646 -18.18 42.01 -0.90
C THR A 646 -17.18 41.19 -1.74
N ASP A 647 -16.46 41.91 -2.58
CA ASP A 647 -15.49 41.48 -3.59
C ASP A 647 -14.12 41.07 -3.00
N ASP A 648 -13.35 40.23 -3.71
CA ASP A 648 -11.97 40.55 -4.13
C ASP A 648 -11.32 39.38 -4.92
N ASP A 649 -10.65 39.79 -6.01
CA ASP A 649 -10.04 39.00 -7.09
C ASP A 649 -8.89 38.04 -6.69
N PRO A 650 -8.63 36.97 -7.48
CA PRO A 650 -7.31 36.35 -7.57
C PRO A 650 -6.52 36.85 -8.79
N GLU A 651 -5.34 37.43 -8.55
CA GLU A 651 -4.34 37.75 -9.58
C GLU A 651 -3.81 36.50 -10.32
N PRO A 652 -3.37 36.64 -11.60
CA PRO A 652 -3.08 35.52 -12.49
C PRO A 652 -1.64 35.00 -12.43
N SER A 653 -1.51 33.67 -12.50
CA SER A 653 -0.25 32.94 -12.69
C SER A 653 0.42 33.25 -14.05
N PRO A 654 1.76 33.31 -14.12
CA PRO A 654 2.47 33.70 -15.34
C PRO A 654 2.48 32.61 -16.43
N LYS A 655 2.32 33.06 -17.68
CA LYS A 655 2.43 32.25 -18.91
C LYS A 655 3.86 31.69 -19.11
N PRO A 656 4.01 30.47 -19.64
CA PRO A 656 5.31 29.96 -20.06
C PRO A 656 5.77 30.65 -21.35
N ALA A 657 7.05 31.01 -21.37
CA ALA A 657 7.74 31.62 -22.50
C ALA A 657 7.91 30.62 -23.66
N SER A 658 7.82 31.19 -24.86
CA SER A 658 8.02 30.59 -26.18
C SER A 658 9.35 29.85 -26.36
N GLU A 659 9.26 28.70 -27.01
CA GLU A 659 10.35 28.00 -27.69
C GLU A 659 11.09 28.93 -28.68
N PRO A 660 12.40 28.72 -28.88
CA PRO A 660 13.04 28.93 -30.16
C PRO A 660 13.33 27.60 -30.85
N ASP A 661 12.85 27.48 -32.08
CA ASP A 661 13.42 26.65 -33.14
C ASP A 661 14.94 26.90 -33.27
N ASP A 662 15.74 25.85 -33.32
CA ASP A 662 16.68 25.58 -34.43
C ASP A 662 17.80 24.58 -34.05
N MET A 663 18.10 23.73 -35.04
CA MET A 663 19.30 22.91 -35.28
C MET A 663 19.39 21.51 -34.64
N GLU A 664 19.02 20.55 -35.49
CA GLU A 664 19.65 19.24 -35.64
C GLU A 664 21.19 19.35 -35.68
N ASP A 665 21.87 18.51 -34.91
CA ASP A 665 23.15 17.93 -35.32
C ASP A 665 23.32 16.55 -34.65
N PRO A 666 23.68 15.48 -35.38
CA PRO A 666 23.92 14.15 -34.84
C PRO A 666 25.43 13.93 -34.60
N ASP A 667 25.79 13.48 -33.39
CA ASP A 667 26.92 12.58 -33.08
C ASP A 667 27.31 12.76 -31.60
N PHE A 668 27.02 11.74 -30.77
CA PHE A 668 27.91 11.10 -29.78
C PHE A 668 27.18 10.06 -28.92
#